data_AF-A0AAD3N1Z0-F1
#
_entry.id   AF-A0AAD3N1Z0-F1
#
_cell.length_a   1.000
_cell.length_b   1.000
_cell.length_c   1.000
_cell.angle_alpha   90.00
_cell.angle_beta   90.00
_cell.angle_gamma   90.00
#
_symmetry.space_group_name_H-M   'P 1'
#
loop_
_entity.id
_entity.type
_entity.pdbx_description
1 polymer ?
#
loop_
_entity_poly.entity_id
_entity_poly.type
_entity_poly.pdbx_seq_one_letter_code
_entity_poly.pdbx_strand_id
1 'polypeptide(L)'
;MAAPLMEKLSESLGSPEPAVRLILSILIGYPCALVYRRVLFHQPATVVHLFHTISGLALAAFNFGAQLYHSAVCILVQFLMLRLMGRTVTTVLSSFTFQMVYLLAGYYYTATEEYDIKWTMPHCVLTLKLVGLSFDYYDGGKEPSQLSSEQKNSAVQSVPSLLEVCGFSYFYGGFLVGPQFTLRSYQRLVAGELTDCPGKPPNSAVPAMKRFAAGFVCVVIYTIFSPYYPDNYFLTDEFEAQPFWYRCMFMLLWVKIILYKYVSCWLIAEGVCILSGLGYNGVVDGKHQWDACANMKVWLFETTPLFAGTISSFNINTNAWAARHVFKRLKFLGNKTLSHVTTLLFLSIWHGLHSGYFMCFSMEFLIIIVERQAQELVRDSPLLTKLASSALYPLIYVVQQFIHWLFMGYALVPFCLFTYDKWLQVCSSVYFCGHVFFLTALLIMPYLHLAGPSEAKYPLKGTAGYQPGASHALTTMDRMNFLSFLLLCLTSVANGNKANKHKPWIETEYQGIVMENDNTVLLNPPLFALDKDAPLHYAGEICGFRVHNGPSGSGSVQFEAVVLDRSTGEGLVRSKEPLDCESQREHSFTIQAYDCGEGPDGVNSKKSHKATVHVRVNDVNEFSPVFVERRYEASVPEGRLFDRIVRVEALDADCSPQYSQICFYDIITPNVPFAIDNDGNIKNTEPLDSKRQRVHTFWVTAFDCGKNRAQADAQVVVTVKPSCKPGWIGWTKRVEYTPGSGSIPLFPSLHLETCEETVWNIQATVELQTGHIGKGCDRDSYSDRSVRRLCGAVRGEVDLLPPPSPAANWTSSLPTLPSSDSSLVFSFNGSNHVAVVPDLVVSALSGDHFTLQLWMRRGGANIQPATAQTRGNRKEEETIVCSTVKNDDSFSHYSLSVHGCRLSLFYWPDVSAARPVKFLWKLEQVCDSEWHHLSLSVQFPSVTLYVDGVTFDPALIHDNGAIPNPAPRQRMFIGACWEPEEKQKEILNNTIPEGKDSVKYVGGYHGLLSGVTVRPGSVEPHSVVECLYACREGLDFGDLETLGSGMKVHVNPSQSVLVLEGDDIESFNRAVQQVTYRNSLRFATPGVRPLKLTTSLRCFNEESCLSLKQLEGYLVVLQPDAPQISLSGVGPHLARPAPEFESPRGVPLFPELRIVCSLSHAVNTAAQGMEGGALMSDAVAHTLDGCEVQPLGEELNPEREELLVDMDVVRERGLEIINTTAYIAIT
;
A
#
# COMPACT_ATOMS: atom_id res chain seq x y z
N MET A 1 -34.58 -28.32 1.81
CA MET A 1 -35.80 -28.56 2.61
C MET A 1 -36.37 -27.30 3.30
N ALA A 2 -35.61 -26.22 3.53
CA ALA A 2 -36.11 -25.02 4.23
C ALA A 2 -36.84 -23.98 3.37
N ALA A 3 -36.54 -23.88 2.06
CA ALA A 3 -37.14 -22.87 1.16
C ALA A 3 -38.69 -22.91 1.09
N PRO A 4 -39.36 -24.06 0.89
CA PRO A 4 -40.83 -24.09 0.79
C PRO A 4 -41.54 -23.86 2.13
N LEU A 5 -40.83 -23.96 3.26
CA LEU A 5 -41.38 -23.65 4.59
C LEU A 5 -41.34 -22.14 4.85
N MET A 6 -40.27 -21.46 4.45
CA MET A 6 -40.10 -20.01 4.63
C MET A 6 -41.06 -19.22 3.75
N GLU A 7 -41.28 -19.66 2.51
CA GLU A 7 -42.25 -19.07 1.59
C GLU A 7 -43.67 -19.14 2.17
N LYS A 8 -44.10 -20.31 2.67
CA LYS A 8 -45.40 -20.45 3.36
C LYS A 8 -45.52 -19.60 4.62
N LEU A 9 -44.45 -19.47 5.40
CA LEU A 9 -44.46 -18.65 6.62
C LEU A 9 -44.55 -17.15 6.29
N SER A 10 -43.84 -16.73 5.23
CA SER A 10 -43.86 -15.37 4.69
C SER A 10 -45.25 -14.99 4.15
N GLU A 11 -45.87 -15.86 3.36
CA GLU A 11 -47.25 -15.70 2.88
C GLU A 11 -48.25 -15.62 4.02
N SER A 12 -48.15 -16.51 5.03
CA SER A 12 -49.06 -16.52 6.18
C SER A 12 -48.95 -15.26 7.05
N LEU A 13 -47.78 -14.62 7.08
CA LEU A 13 -47.51 -13.41 7.87
C LEU A 13 -47.67 -12.12 7.06
N GLY A 14 -47.96 -12.21 5.76
CA GLY A 14 -48.05 -11.05 4.87
C GLY A 14 -46.77 -10.19 4.87
N SER A 15 -45.61 -10.80 5.09
CA SER A 15 -44.33 -10.12 5.30
C SER A 15 -43.28 -10.68 4.34
N PRO A 16 -42.37 -9.86 3.77
CA PRO A 16 -41.33 -10.35 2.87
C PRO A 16 -40.45 -11.44 3.51
N GLU A 17 -40.09 -12.47 2.75
CA GLU A 17 -39.27 -13.58 3.24
C GLU A 17 -37.97 -13.11 3.94
N PRO A 18 -37.21 -12.12 3.42
CA PRO A 18 -36.01 -11.61 4.11
C PRO A 18 -36.29 -11.05 5.51
N ALA A 19 -37.45 -10.42 5.73
CA ALA A 19 -37.84 -9.87 7.03
C ALA A 19 -38.14 -10.98 8.05
N VAL A 20 -38.80 -12.05 7.60
CA VAL A 20 -39.07 -13.23 8.43
C VAL A 20 -37.77 -13.93 8.80
N ARG A 21 -36.86 -14.14 7.83
CA ARG A 21 -35.52 -14.72 8.09
C ARG A 21 -34.73 -13.89 9.10
N LEU A 22 -34.77 -12.56 9.00
CA LEU A 22 -34.09 -11.66 9.92
C LEU A 22 -34.61 -11.80 11.36
N ILE A 23 -35.94 -11.73 11.56
CA ILE A 23 -36.54 -11.87 12.91
C ILE A 23 -36.20 -13.24 13.51
N LEU A 24 -36.36 -14.32 12.74
CA LEU A 24 -36.00 -15.67 13.20
C LEU A 24 -34.53 -15.75 13.63
N SER A 25 -33.63 -15.10 12.88
CA SER A 25 -32.20 -15.10 13.18
C SER A 25 -31.87 -14.36 14.47
N ILE A 26 -32.52 -13.22 14.72
CA ILE A 26 -32.34 -12.49 15.99
C ILE A 26 -32.90 -13.32 17.17
N LEU A 27 -34.02 -14.02 16.97
CA LEU A 27 -34.61 -14.93 17.97
C LEU A 27 -33.70 -16.12 18.28
N ILE A 28 -33.04 -16.71 17.27
CA ILE A 28 -32.04 -17.78 17.43
C ILE A 28 -30.83 -17.31 18.27
N GLY A 29 -30.60 -16.00 18.38
CA GLY A 29 -29.61 -15.45 19.31
C GLY A 29 -29.83 -15.88 20.78
N TYR A 30 -31.07 -16.05 21.24
CA TYR A 30 -31.38 -16.49 22.61
C TYR A 30 -30.89 -17.91 22.92
N PRO A 31 -31.21 -18.96 22.12
CA PRO A 31 -30.65 -20.27 22.35
C PRO A 31 -29.12 -20.28 22.22
N CYS A 32 -28.52 -19.53 21.28
CA CYS A 32 -27.06 -19.37 21.22
C CYS A 32 -26.48 -18.77 22.52
N ALA A 33 -27.11 -17.75 23.09
CA ALA A 33 -26.73 -17.17 24.38
C ALA A 33 -26.88 -18.14 25.55
N LEU A 34 -27.91 -18.99 25.54
CA LEU A 34 -28.10 -20.03 26.55
C LEU A 34 -27.02 -21.13 26.45
N VAL A 35 -26.66 -21.54 25.23
CA VAL A 35 -25.55 -22.47 24.99
C VAL A 35 -24.23 -21.88 25.48
N TYR A 36 -23.95 -20.63 25.13
CA TYR A 36 -22.77 -19.92 25.64
C TYR A 36 -22.73 -19.93 27.17
N ARG A 37 -23.83 -19.50 27.80
CA ARG A 37 -23.96 -19.39 29.26
C ARG A 37 -23.77 -20.73 29.98
N ARG A 38 -24.34 -21.82 29.45
CA ARG A 38 -24.35 -23.13 30.14
C ARG A 38 -23.11 -23.97 29.86
N VAL A 39 -22.57 -23.90 28.65
CA VAL A 39 -21.54 -24.83 28.16
C VAL A 39 -20.18 -24.13 27.98
N LEU A 40 -20.18 -22.91 27.46
CA LEU A 40 -18.96 -22.24 26.98
C LEU A 40 -18.38 -21.21 27.93
N PHE A 41 -19.13 -20.78 28.97
CA PHE A 41 -18.68 -19.73 29.89
C PHE A 41 -17.35 -20.03 30.61
N HIS A 42 -17.06 -21.31 30.87
CA HIS A 42 -15.82 -21.75 31.51
C HIS A 42 -14.79 -22.32 30.53
N GLN A 43 -15.05 -22.24 29.22
CA GLN A 43 -14.17 -22.76 28.19
C GLN A 43 -13.07 -21.74 27.85
N PRO A 44 -11.93 -22.19 27.29
CA PRO A 44 -10.86 -21.27 26.89
C PRO A 44 -11.34 -20.29 25.80
N ALA A 45 -10.74 -19.10 25.79
CA ALA A 45 -11.10 -18.00 24.88
C ALA A 45 -11.18 -18.44 23.41
N THR A 46 -10.23 -19.28 22.94
CA THR A 46 -10.21 -19.82 21.57
C THR A 46 -11.51 -20.52 21.18
N VAL A 47 -12.07 -21.34 22.08
CA VAL A 47 -13.32 -22.08 21.84
C VAL A 47 -14.50 -21.11 21.78
N VAL A 48 -14.50 -20.09 22.63
CA VAL A 48 -15.53 -19.05 22.64
C VAL A 48 -15.49 -18.21 21.35
N HIS A 49 -14.30 -17.78 20.90
CA HIS A 49 -14.14 -17.06 19.63
C HIS A 49 -14.62 -17.89 18.44
N LEU A 50 -14.29 -19.20 18.43
CA LEU A 50 -14.72 -20.11 17.38
C LEU A 50 -16.24 -20.28 17.38
N PHE A 51 -16.86 -20.46 18.55
CA PHE A 51 -18.31 -20.54 18.65
C PHE A 51 -19.01 -19.26 18.17
N HIS A 52 -18.54 -18.09 18.60
CA HIS A 52 -19.08 -16.80 18.12
C HIS A 52 -18.94 -16.66 16.61
N THR A 53 -17.77 -17.00 16.06
CA THR A 53 -17.51 -16.95 14.61
C THR A 53 -18.44 -17.89 13.84
N ILE A 54 -18.53 -19.16 14.24
CA ILE A 54 -19.33 -20.17 13.53
C ILE A 54 -20.82 -19.86 13.63
N SER A 55 -21.32 -19.49 14.81
CA SER A 55 -22.74 -19.17 15.01
C SER A 55 -23.15 -17.93 14.22
N GLY A 56 -22.34 -16.86 14.24
CA GLY A 56 -22.62 -15.67 13.44
C GLY A 56 -22.51 -15.91 11.94
N LEU A 57 -21.53 -16.68 11.47
CA LEU A 57 -21.41 -17.07 10.06
C LEU A 57 -22.60 -17.92 9.61
N ALA A 58 -23.09 -18.83 10.45
CA ALA A 58 -24.27 -19.62 10.15
C ALA A 58 -25.53 -18.74 10.01
N LEU A 59 -25.71 -17.76 10.90
CA LEU A 59 -26.78 -16.77 10.80
C LEU A 59 -26.62 -15.88 9.57
N ALA A 60 -25.40 -15.44 9.25
CA ALA A 60 -25.11 -14.66 8.05
C ALA A 60 -25.42 -15.44 6.77
N ALA A 61 -25.00 -16.71 6.69
CA ALA A 61 -25.26 -17.61 5.58
C ALA A 61 -26.76 -17.90 5.41
N PHE A 62 -27.50 -18.03 6.51
CA PHE A 62 -28.96 -18.24 6.46
C PHE A 62 -29.71 -17.03 5.87
N ASN A 63 -29.27 -15.81 6.17
CA ASN A 63 -29.92 -14.59 5.65
C ASN A 63 -29.45 -14.24 4.23
N PHE A 64 -28.14 -14.31 3.96
CA PHE A 64 -27.54 -13.69 2.77
C PHE A 64 -26.84 -14.68 1.82
N GLY A 65 -26.78 -15.98 2.17
CA GLY A 65 -26.16 -17.01 1.33
C GLY A 65 -24.70 -16.69 0.99
N ALA A 66 -24.35 -16.79 -0.30
CA ALA A 66 -22.98 -16.58 -0.77
C ALA A 66 -22.45 -15.15 -0.49
N GLN A 67 -23.33 -14.15 -0.36
CA GLN A 67 -22.96 -12.73 -0.20
C GLN A 67 -22.22 -12.42 1.13
N LEU A 68 -22.09 -13.39 2.03
CA LEU A 68 -21.27 -13.27 3.25
C LEU A 68 -19.76 -13.07 2.95
N TYR A 69 -19.30 -13.34 1.72
CA TYR A 69 -17.90 -13.11 1.35
C TYR A 69 -17.50 -11.64 1.53
N HIS A 70 -18.43 -10.70 1.32
CA HIS A 70 -18.19 -9.27 1.50
C HIS A 70 -17.71 -8.95 2.92
N SER A 71 -18.41 -9.44 3.95
CA SER A 71 -17.99 -9.24 5.34
C SER A 71 -16.68 -9.98 5.66
N ALA A 72 -16.46 -11.17 5.10
CA ALA A 72 -15.24 -11.93 5.32
C ALA A 72 -13.98 -11.22 4.74
N VAL A 73 -14.09 -10.68 3.53
CA VAL A 73 -13.01 -9.92 2.88
C VAL A 73 -12.67 -8.68 3.69
N CYS A 74 -13.67 -7.89 4.09
CA CYS A 74 -13.42 -6.67 4.89
C CYS A 74 -12.78 -6.95 6.25
N ILE A 75 -13.14 -8.07 6.90
CA ILE A 75 -12.51 -8.50 8.15
C ILE A 75 -11.05 -8.91 7.92
N LEU A 76 -10.77 -9.67 6.86
CA LEU A 76 -9.41 -10.10 6.53
C LEU A 76 -8.51 -8.90 6.20
N VAL A 77 -9.00 -7.98 5.36
CA VAL A 77 -8.29 -6.75 5.02
C VAL A 77 -8.02 -5.92 6.27
N GLN A 78 -9.02 -5.77 7.16
CA GLN A 78 -8.82 -5.06 8.43
C GLN A 78 -7.71 -5.69 9.27
N PHE A 79 -7.72 -7.02 9.41
CA PHE A 79 -6.68 -7.74 10.15
C PHE A 79 -5.29 -7.53 9.54
N LEU A 80 -5.17 -7.61 8.22
CA LEU A 80 -3.91 -7.39 7.51
C LEU A 80 -3.43 -5.94 7.69
N MET A 81 -4.31 -4.93 7.59
CA MET A 81 -3.95 -3.53 7.83
C MET A 81 -3.39 -3.31 9.24
N LEU A 82 -4.05 -3.86 10.27
CA LEU A 82 -3.59 -3.73 11.67
C LEU A 82 -2.22 -4.41 11.89
N ARG A 83 -1.94 -5.49 11.16
CA ARG A 83 -0.69 -6.28 11.31
C ARG A 83 0.48 -5.73 10.50
N LEU A 84 0.22 -5.28 9.27
CA LEU A 84 1.25 -4.80 8.33
C LEU A 84 1.63 -3.35 8.61
N MET A 85 0.64 -2.48 8.87
CA MET A 85 0.85 -1.03 9.00
C MET A 85 0.97 -0.56 10.46
N GLY A 86 0.69 -1.45 11.42
CA GLY A 86 0.86 -1.19 12.85
C GLY A 86 0.00 -0.04 13.39
N ARG A 87 0.49 0.64 14.43
CA ARG A 87 -0.22 1.72 15.15
C ARG A 87 0.03 3.10 14.54
N THR A 88 -0.17 3.25 13.24
CA THR A 88 0.07 4.50 12.54
C THR A 88 -1.23 5.24 12.25
N VAL A 89 -1.13 6.56 12.04
CA VAL A 89 -2.26 7.37 11.52
C VAL A 89 -2.66 6.87 10.13
N THR A 90 -1.68 6.41 9.34
CA THR A 90 -1.90 5.79 8.03
C THR A 90 -2.83 4.58 8.14
N THR A 91 -2.63 3.67 9.10
CA THR A 91 -3.56 2.54 9.33
C THR A 91 -4.99 3.00 9.57
N VAL A 92 -5.19 4.05 10.37
CA VAL A 92 -6.52 4.58 10.69
C VAL A 92 -7.17 5.20 9.45
N LEU A 93 -6.44 6.02 8.69
CA LEU A 93 -6.95 6.65 7.47
C LEU A 93 -7.25 5.62 6.38
N SER A 94 -6.32 4.68 6.12
CA SER A 94 -6.52 3.62 5.13
C SER A 94 -7.68 2.70 5.52
N SER A 95 -7.81 2.34 6.80
CA SER A 95 -8.96 1.58 7.34
C SER A 95 -10.28 2.34 7.16
N PHE A 96 -10.33 3.62 7.57
CA PHE A 96 -11.52 4.44 7.39
C PHE A 96 -11.93 4.53 5.92
N THR A 97 -10.98 4.87 5.05
CA THR A 97 -11.22 5.03 3.61
C THR A 97 -11.67 3.72 2.98
N PHE A 98 -10.96 2.61 3.20
CA PHE A 98 -11.32 1.32 2.63
C PHE A 98 -12.69 0.85 3.07
N GLN A 99 -12.98 0.86 4.38
CA GLN A 99 -14.25 0.35 4.91
C GLN A 99 -15.44 1.22 4.48
N MET A 100 -15.26 2.53 4.40
CA MET A 100 -16.30 3.45 3.90
C MET A 100 -16.51 3.30 2.40
N VAL A 101 -15.43 3.30 1.59
CA VAL A 101 -15.54 3.12 0.13
C VAL A 101 -16.17 1.79 -0.22
N TYR A 102 -15.81 0.70 0.48
CA TYR A 102 -16.41 -0.61 0.25
C TYR A 102 -17.91 -0.63 0.57
N LEU A 103 -18.33 -0.01 1.68
CA LEU A 103 -19.74 0.12 2.04
C LEU A 103 -20.50 0.96 1.01
N LEU A 104 -19.96 2.11 0.59
CA LEU A 104 -20.57 2.99 -0.39
C LEU A 104 -20.68 2.34 -1.77
N ALA A 105 -19.66 1.60 -2.20
CA ALA A 105 -19.72 0.78 -3.41
C ALA A 105 -20.80 -0.31 -3.27
N GLY A 106 -20.88 -0.96 -2.11
CA GLY A 106 -21.96 -1.90 -1.79
C GLY A 106 -23.34 -1.27 -1.95
N TYR A 107 -23.57 -0.07 -1.40
CA TYR A 107 -24.80 0.67 -1.63
C TYR A 107 -25.01 1.00 -3.10
N TYR A 108 -24.01 1.53 -3.81
CA TYR A 108 -24.16 1.88 -5.22
C TYR A 108 -24.57 0.69 -6.10
N TYR A 109 -23.95 -0.48 -5.91
CA TYR A 109 -24.25 -1.67 -6.71
C TYR A 109 -25.52 -2.42 -6.29
N THR A 110 -26.01 -2.19 -5.07
CA THR A 110 -27.17 -2.92 -4.53
C THR A 110 -28.34 -2.03 -4.16
N ALA A 111 -28.25 -0.71 -4.39
CA ALA A 111 -29.32 0.23 -4.12
C ALA A 111 -30.54 -0.05 -5.00
N THR A 112 -31.70 0.13 -4.39
CA THR A 112 -33.02 0.03 -5.00
C THR A 112 -33.84 1.21 -4.51
N GLU A 113 -34.95 1.50 -5.18
CA GLU A 113 -35.85 2.59 -4.76
C GLU A 113 -36.72 2.24 -3.55
N GLU A 114 -36.64 1.00 -3.06
CA GLU A 114 -37.41 0.48 -1.92
C GLU A 114 -36.47 -0.05 -0.83
N TYR A 115 -36.97 -0.13 0.41
CA TYR A 115 -36.18 -0.60 1.54
C TYR A 115 -35.98 -2.13 1.47
N ASP A 116 -34.78 -2.56 1.06
CA ASP A 116 -34.43 -3.98 0.96
C ASP A 116 -33.50 -4.46 2.08
N ILE A 117 -33.77 -5.66 2.60
CA ILE A 117 -32.90 -6.35 3.57
C ILE A 117 -31.81 -7.10 2.80
N LYS A 118 -30.70 -6.41 2.53
CA LYS A 118 -29.52 -6.93 1.79
C LYS A 118 -28.31 -7.15 2.71
N TRP A 119 -27.24 -7.74 2.18
CA TRP A 119 -25.99 -7.96 2.91
C TRP A 119 -25.35 -6.66 3.42
N THR A 120 -25.66 -5.53 2.81
CA THR A 120 -25.20 -4.19 3.22
C THR A 120 -25.75 -3.76 4.57
N MET A 121 -26.92 -4.28 5.00
CA MET A 121 -27.56 -3.93 6.27
C MET A 121 -26.71 -4.33 7.51
N PRO A 122 -26.29 -5.59 7.70
CA PRO A 122 -25.34 -5.91 8.76
C PRO A 122 -23.94 -5.32 8.50
N HIS A 123 -23.59 -5.11 7.22
CA HIS A 123 -22.28 -4.59 6.85
C HIS A 123 -22.08 -3.14 7.30
N CYS A 124 -23.11 -2.30 7.32
CA CYS A 124 -22.97 -0.92 7.79
C CYS A 124 -22.56 -0.85 9.27
N VAL A 125 -23.06 -1.76 10.11
CA VAL A 125 -22.65 -1.89 11.52
C VAL A 125 -21.24 -2.48 11.61
N LEU A 126 -20.90 -3.44 10.76
CA LEU A 126 -19.56 -4.02 10.68
C LEU A 126 -18.52 -2.95 10.31
N THR A 127 -18.81 -2.07 9.35
CA THR A 127 -17.95 -0.93 8.99
C THR A 127 -17.61 -0.09 10.22
N LEU A 128 -18.60 0.29 11.05
CA LEU A 128 -18.34 1.03 12.29
C LEU A 128 -17.49 0.24 13.30
N LYS A 129 -17.70 -1.08 13.41
CA LYS A 129 -16.89 -1.96 14.26
C LYS A 129 -15.43 -2.01 13.81
N LEU A 130 -15.16 -2.19 12.53
CA LEU A 130 -13.81 -2.30 11.97
C LEU A 130 -13.07 -0.96 11.97
N VAL A 131 -13.75 0.12 11.60
CA VAL A 131 -13.20 1.48 11.70
C VAL A 131 -12.91 1.84 13.16
N GLY A 132 -13.86 1.60 14.07
CA GLY A 132 -13.67 1.81 15.51
C GLY A 132 -12.47 1.03 16.06
N LEU A 133 -12.30 -0.24 15.63
CA LEU A 133 -11.15 -1.07 16.01
C LEU A 133 -9.81 -0.43 15.60
N SER A 134 -9.70 0.17 14.41
CA SER A 134 -8.47 0.85 14.01
C SER A 134 -8.14 2.06 14.90
N PHE A 135 -9.14 2.86 15.26
CA PHE A 135 -8.98 3.97 16.19
C PHE A 135 -8.59 3.51 17.60
N ASP A 136 -9.27 2.48 18.12
CA ASP A 136 -9.02 1.92 19.44
C ASP A 136 -7.63 1.27 19.54
N TYR A 137 -7.16 0.63 18.47
CA TYR A 137 -5.80 0.06 18.38
C TYR A 137 -4.72 1.14 18.29
N TYR A 138 -4.98 2.21 17.54
CA TYR A 138 -4.09 3.38 17.49
C TYR A 138 -3.97 4.07 18.85
N ASP A 139 -5.10 4.29 19.55
CA ASP A 139 -5.09 4.89 20.88
C ASP A 139 -4.43 3.98 21.93
N GLY A 140 -4.47 2.65 21.75
CA GLY A 140 -3.75 1.69 22.60
C GLY A 140 -2.22 1.78 22.54
N GLY A 141 -1.66 2.57 21.62
CA GLY A 141 -0.23 2.90 21.57
C GLY A 141 0.19 4.14 22.36
N LYS A 142 -0.77 4.94 22.85
CA LYS A 142 -0.50 6.19 23.57
C LYS A 142 -0.33 5.95 25.07
N GLU A 143 0.36 6.86 25.75
CA GLU A 143 0.43 6.80 27.20
C GLU A 143 -0.96 6.98 27.85
N PRO A 144 -1.25 6.26 28.96
CA PRO A 144 -2.50 6.43 29.70
C PRO A 144 -2.75 7.86 30.21
N SER A 145 -1.72 8.68 30.36
CA SER A 145 -1.81 10.10 30.74
C SER A 145 -2.49 10.95 29.65
N GLN A 146 -2.31 10.59 28.37
CA GLN A 146 -2.79 11.32 27.20
C GLN A 146 -4.21 10.91 26.76
N LEU A 147 -4.69 9.76 27.23
CA LEU A 147 -6.00 9.22 26.87
C LEU A 147 -7.12 9.83 27.72
N SER A 148 -8.24 10.18 27.07
CA SER A 148 -9.48 10.51 27.79
C SER A 148 -10.02 9.29 28.54
N SER A 149 -10.85 9.53 29.56
CA SER A 149 -11.48 8.46 30.36
C SER A 149 -12.26 7.44 29.51
N GLU A 150 -12.89 7.88 28.43
CA GLU A 150 -13.58 7.01 27.48
C GLU A 150 -12.60 6.17 26.63
N GLN A 151 -11.51 6.78 26.14
CA GLN A 151 -10.50 6.06 25.34
C GLN A 151 -9.78 5.00 26.18
N LYS A 152 -9.56 5.23 27.48
CA LYS A 152 -8.99 4.22 28.38
C LYS A 152 -9.81 2.94 28.44
N ASN A 153 -11.13 3.05 28.28
CA ASN A 153 -12.04 1.90 28.34
C ASN A 153 -12.14 1.14 27.00
N SER A 154 -11.79 1.77 25.86
CA SER A 154 -11.87 1.15 24.54
C SER A 154 -10.51 0.76 23.93
N ALA A 155 -9.42 1.37 24.40
CA ALA A 155 -8.08 1.17 23.85
C ALA A 155 -7.64 -0.30 23.82
N VAL A 156 -7.06 -0.71 22.68
CA VAL A 156 -6.61 -2.08 22.43
C VAL A 156 -5.08 -2.14 22.48
N GLN A 157 -4.54 -2.72 23.56
CA GLN A 157 -3.11 -2.72 23.88
C GLN A 157 -2.26 -3.77 23.16
N SER A 158 -2.87 -4.77 22.52
CA SER A 158 -2.17 -5.82 21.77
C SER A 158 -2.76 -5.96 20.37
N VAL A 159 -1.97 -6.46 19.41
CA VAL A 159 -2.51 -6.79 18.08
C VAL A 159 -3.50 -7.94 18.24
N PRO A 160 -4.78 -7.77 17.86
CA PRO A 160 -5.75 -8.85 17.97
C PRO A 160 -5.48 -9.94 16.92
N SER A 161 -5.70 -11.19 17.29
CA SER A 161 -5.63 -12.33 16.35
C SER A 161 -6.80 -12.31 15.36
N LEU A 162 -6.62 -12.95 14.20
CA LEU A 162 -7.70 -13.05 13.20
C LEU A 162 -8.96 -13.69 13.79
N LEU A 163 -8.79 -14.72 14.64
CA LEU A 163 -9.90 -15.40 15.31
C LEU A 163 -10.64 -14.48 16.30
N GLU A 164 -9.92 -13.59 17.02
CA GLU A 164 -10.53 -12.57 17.87
C GLU A 164 -11.35 -11.57 17.06
N VAL A 165 -10.81 -11.06 15.96
CA VAL A 165 -11.51 -10.12 15.07
C VAL A 165 -12.75 -10.79 14.46
N CYS A 166 -12.63 -12.04 13.99
CA CYS A 166 -13.77 -12.82 13.48
C CYS A 166 -14.85 -13.03 14.55
N GLY A 167 -14.48 -13.42 15.77
CA GLY A 167 -15.44 -13.63 16.86
C GLY A 167 -16.15 -12.33 17.28
N PHE A 168 -15.43 -11.21 17.28
CA PHE A 168 -15.97 -9.87 17.54
C PHE A 168 -16.96 -9.42 16.45
N SER A 169 -16.57 -9.57 15.19
CA SER A 169 -17.36 -9.16 14.04
C SER A 169 -18.62 -10.00 13.90
N TYR A 170 -18.50 -11.33 13.98
CA TYR A 170 -19.60 -12.29 13.84
C TYR A 170 -20.26 -12.65 15.18
N PHE A 171 -20.14 -11.84 16.23
CA PHE A 171 -20.88 -12.10 17.45
C PHE A 171 -22.40 -12.14 17.18
N TYR A 172 -23.03 -13.30 17.39
CA TYR A 172 -24.41 -13.59 17.01
C TYR A 172 -25.44 -12.58 17.56
N GLY A 173 -25.17 -11.98 18.72
CA GLY A 173 -26.05 -10.98 19.33
C GLY A 173 -25.97 -9.59 18.73
N GLY A 174 -24.94 -9.29 17.91
CA GLY A 174 -24.70 -7.93 17.43
C GLY A 174 -24.14 -7.82 16.01
N PHE A 175 -24.15 -8.89 15.22
CA PHE A 175 -23.74 -8.87 13.81
C PHE A 175 -24.85 -8.36 12.88
N LEU A 176 -26.10 -8.84 13.07
CA LEU A 176 -27.18 -8.59 12.11
C LEU A 176 -27.72 -7.16 12.14
N VAL A 177 -28.13 -6.68 13.31
CA VAL A 177 -28.81 -5.36 13.47
C VAL A 177 -28.10 -4.44 14.47
N GLY A 178 -26.91 -4.81 14.92
CA GLY A 178 -26.27 -4.24 16.12
C GLY A 178 -26.81 -4.88 17.42
N PRO A 179 -26.41 -4.38 18.60
CA PRO A 179 -25.79 -3.08 18.86
C PRO A 179 -24.30 -2.98 18.52
N GLN A 180 -23.81 -1.74 18.38
CA GLN A 180 -22.39 -1.43 18.21
C GLN A 180 -21.68 -1.51 19.57
N PHE A 181 -20.51 -2.16 19.62
CA PHE A 181 -19.65 -2.22 20.81
C PHE A 181 -18.18 -2.33 20.39
N THR A 182 -17.26 -2.09 21.33
CA THR A 182 -15.81 -2.11 21.08
C THR A 182 -15.23 -3.51 21.21
N LEU A 183 -14.10 -3.78 20.54
CA LEU A 183 -13.39 -5.04 20.68
C LEU A 183 -12.97 -5.31 22.14
N ARG A 184 -12.64 -4.25 22.90
CA ARG A 184 -12.29 -4.37 24.32
C ARG A 184 -13.45 -4.93 25.15
N SER A 185 -14.69 -4.46 24.93
CA SER A 185 -15.87 -5.01 25.60
C SER A 185 -16.09 -6.48 25.25
N TYR A 186 -15.84 -6.86 24.00
CA TYR A 186 -15.89 -8.26 23.56
C TYR A 186 -14.81 -9.13 24.22
N GLN A 187 -13.56 -8.64 24.32
CA GLN A 187 -12.50 -9.34 25.04
C GLN A 187 -12.86 -9.58 26.51
N ARG A 188 -13.49 -8.59 27.17
CA ARG A 188 -13.97 -8.71 28.55
C ARG A 188 -15.13 -9.70 28.70
N LEU A 189 -16.00 -9.81 27.69
CA LEU A 189 -17.04 -10.84 27.64
C LEU A 189 -16.39 -12.23 27.60
N VAL A 190 -15.44 -12.45 26.70
CA VAL A 190 -14.76 -13.76 26.53
C VAL A 190 -13.91 -14.12 27.74
N ALA A 191 -13.32 -13.13 28.40
CA ALA A 191 -12.58 -13.31 29.65
C ALA A 191 -13.48 -13.56 30.88
N GLY A 192 -14.81 -13.45 30.75
CA GLY A 192 -15.74 -13.64 31.86
C GLY A 192 -15.76 -12.51 32.89
N GLU A 193 -15.26 -11.32 32.53
CA GLU A 193 -15.20 -10.15 33.43
C GLU A 193 -16.53 -9.39 33.54
N LEU A 194 -17.42 -9.56 32.56
CA LEU A 194 -18.72 -8.88 32.49
C LEU A 194 -19.80 -9.63 33.28
N THR A 195 -19.63 -9.72 34.59
CA THR A 195 -20.55 -10.43 35.49
C THR A 195 -20.82 -9.66 36.78
N ASP A 196 -22.02 -9.84 37.36
CA ASP A 196 -22.39 -9.34 38.68
C ASP A 196 -21.68 -10.10 39.82
N CYS A 197 -21.35 -11.37 39.57
CA CYS A 197 -20.65 -12.25 40.51
C CYS A 197 -19.39 -12.82 39.83
N PRO A 198 -18.17 -12.41 40.23
CA PRO A 198 -16.93 -12.91 39.63
C PRO A 198 -16.87 -14.43 39.58
N GLY A 199 -16.50 -14.99 38.42
CA GLY A 199 -16.38 -16.43 38.20
C GLY A 199 -17.70 -17.19 38.00
N LYS A 200 -18.86 -16.52 38.02
CA LYS A 200 -20.17 -17.11 37.70
C LYS A 200 -20.81 -16.43 36.48
N PRO A 201 -21.68 -17.13 35.73
CA PRO A 201 -22.44 -16.51 34.66
C PRO A 201 -23.35 -15.38 35.18
N PRO A 202 -23.45 -14.25 34.46
CA PRO A 202 -24.16 -13.06 34.93
C PRO A 202 -25.65 -13.31 35.20
N ASN A 203 -26.25 -12.74 36.24
CA ASN A 203 -27.69 -12.82 36.53
C ASN A 203 -28.54 -11.93 35.61
N SER A 204 -28.36 -12.11 34.30
CA SER A 204 -28.90 -11.27 33.23
C SER A 204 -30.19 -11.79 32.59
N ALA A 205 -30.68 -12.97 32.99
CA ALA A 205 -31.85 -13.61 32.36
C ALA A 205 -33.14 -12.78 32.49
N VAL A 206 -33.45 -12.27 33.69
CA VAL A 206 -34.64 -11.43 33.90
C VAL A 206 -34.54 -10.10 33.14
N PRO A 207 -33.42 -9.34 33.21
CA PRO A 207 -33.22 -8.16 32.37
C PRO A 207 -33.35 -8.46 30.86
N ALA A 208 -32.81 -9.56 30.37
CA ALA A 208 -32.91 -9.98 28.97
C ALA A 208 -34.37 -10.27 28.55
N MET A 209 -35.13 -10.97 29.39
CA MET A 209 -36.54 -11.27 29.11
C MET A 209 -37.43 -10.02 29.16
N LYS A 210 -37.10 -9.01 29.99
CA LYS A 210 -37.79 -7.71 29.96
C LYS A 210 -37.59 -7.01 28.61
N ARG A 211 -36.38 -7.02 28.07
CA ARG A 211 -36.07 -6.45 26.75
C ARG A 211 -36.76 -7.23 25.62
N PHE A 212 -36.75 -8.56 25.71
CA PHE A 212 -37.52 -9.43 24.81
C PHE A 212 -39.00 -9.04 24.78
N ALA A 213 -39.64 -8.97 25.95
CA ALA A 213 -41.06 -8.66 26.06
C ALA A 213 -41.39 -7.27 25.51
N ALA A 214 -40.56 -6.27 25.80
CA ALA A 214 -40.72 -4.92 25.23
C ALA A 214 -40.61 -4.94 23.70
N GLY A 215 -39.60 -5.63 23.15
CA GLY A 215 -39.43 -5.79 21.70
C GLY A 215 -40.60 -6.50 21.05
N PHE A 216 -41.11 -7.57 21.66
CA PHE A 216 -42.29 -8.29 21.19
C PHE A 216 -43.55 -7.42 21.15
N VAL A 217 -43.78 -6.60 22.19
CA VAL A 217 -44.88 -5.62 22.20
C VAL A 217 -44.74 -4.64 21.03
N CYS A 218 -43.53 -4.12 20.76
CA CYS A 218 -43.29 -3.24 19.62
C CYS A 218 -43.54 -3.94 18.27
N VAL A 219 -43.17 -5.23 18.12
CA VAL A 219 -43.51 -6.02 16.92
C VAL A 219 -45.02 -6.10 16.75
N VAL A 220 -45.76 -6.45 17.81
CA VAL A 220 -47.23 -6.56 17.76
C VAL A 220 -47.87 -5.24 17.35
N ILE A 221 -47.43 -4.11 17.92
CA ILE A 221 -47.91 -2.78 17.54
C ILE A 221 -47.61 -2.51 16.06
N TYR A 222 -46.38 -2.74 15.61
CA TYR A 222 -46.00 -2.55 14.21
C TYR A 222 -46.84 -3.40 13.25
N THR A 223 -47.02 -4.70 13.53
CA THR A 223 -47.78 -5.60 12.67
C THR A 223 -49.26 -5.21 12.58
N ILE A 224 -49.86 -4.73 13.69
CA ILE A 224 -51.27 -4.31 13.70
C ILE A 224 -51.46 -2.99 12.94
N PHE A 225 -50.57 -2.00 13.14
CA PHE A 225 -50.80 -0.65 12.66
C PHE A 225 -50.11 -0.32 11.34
N SER A 226 -49.02 -0.99 10.96
CA SER A 226 -48.29 -0.67 9.71
C SER A 226 -49.11 -0.80 8.42
N PRO A 227 -50.07 -1.73 8.27
CA PRO A 227 -50.92 -1.78 7.07
C PRO A 227 -51.84 -0.56 6.90
N TYR A 228 -52.13 0.17 7.99
CA TYR A 228 -52.97 1.38 7.96
C TYR A 228 -52.17 2.65 7.68
N TYR A 229 -50.85 2.61 7.85
CA TYR A 229 -49.96 3.74 7.62
C TYR A 229 -48.79 3.31 6.71
N PRO A 230 -49.07 2.92 5.45
CA PRO A 230 -48.02 2.47 4.54
C PRO A 230 -47.26 3.65 3.91
N ASP A 231 -45.96 3.45 3.64
CA ASP A 231 -45.07 4.49 3.12
C ASP A 231 -45.51 5.03 1.74
N ASN A 232 -46.13 4.17 0.92
CA ASN A 232 -46.60 4.51 -0.42
C ASN A 232 -47.83 5.45 -0.44
N TYR A 233 -48.61 5.52 0.65
CA TYR A 233 -49.80 6.37 0.70
C TYR A 233 -49.45 7.85 0.52
N PHE A 234 -48.27 8.28 0.97
CA PHE A 234 -47.78 9.65 0.78
C PHE A 234 -47.70 10.09 -0.69
N LEU A 235 -47.55 9.14 -1.61
CA LEU A 235 -47.37 9.39 -3.05
C LEU A 235 -48.68 9.28 -3.84
N THR A 236 -49.81 9.06 -3.15
CA THR A 236 -51.12 8.90 -3.79
C THR A 236 -51.84 10.24 -3.92
N ASP A 237 -52.62 10.39 -4.99
CA ASP A 237 -53.50 11.55 -5.20
C ASP A 237 -54.54 11.68 -4.06
N GLU A 238 -54.92 10.54 -3.45
CA GLU A 238 -55.82 10.50 -2.29
C GLU A 238 -55.24 11.25 -1.09
N PHE A 239 -53.95 11.08 -0.79
CA PHE A 239 -53.27 11.81 0.27
C PHE A 239 -53.16 13.30 -0.05
N GLU A 240 -52.85 13.65 -1.30
CA GLU A 240 -52.74 15.04 -1.74
C GLU A 240 -54.08 15.79 -1.62
N ALA A 241 -55.20 15.13 -1.92
CA ALA A 241 -56.54 15.67 -1.80
C ALA A 241 -57.01 15.91 -0.35
N GLN A 242 -56.32 15.36 0.66
CA GLN A 242 -56.71 15.55 2.06
C GLN A 242 -56.41 16.97 2.57
N PRO A 243 -57.20 17.48 3.53
CA PRO A 243 -56.91 18.76 4.18
C PRO A 243 -55.52 18.80 4.82
N PHE A 244 -54.90 19.98 4.86
CA PHE A 244 -53.56 20.20 5.43
C PHE A 244 -53.36 19.51 6.80
N TRP A 245 -54.30 19.69 7.72
CA TRP A 245 -54.20 19.12 9.07
C TRP A 245 -54.28 17.60 9.09
N TYR A 246 -55.03 16.99 8.17
CA TYR A 246 -55.04 15.53 8.04
C TYR A 246 -53.66 15.02 7.60
N ARG A 247 -53.05 15.66 6.58
CA ARG A 247 -51.70 15.31 6.08
C ARG A 247 -50.65 15.41 7.18
N CYS A 248 -50.69 16.48 7.99
CA CYS A 248 -49.81 16.65 9.15
C CYS A 248 -50.04 15.58 10.24
N MET A 249 -51.30 15.28 10.58
CA MET A 249 -51.64 14.24 11.56
C MET A 249 -51.20 12.84 11.10
N PHE A 250 -51.35 12.55 9.81
CA PHE A 250 -50.92 11.29 9.23
C PHE A 250 -49.40 11.11 9.36
N MET A 251 -48.59 12.11 9.00
CA MET A 251 -47.13 12.06 9.19
C MET A 251 -46.72 11.82 10.65
N LEU A 252 -47.40 12.47 11.60
CA LEU A 252 -47.14 12.31 13.03
C LEU A 252 -47.39 10.87 13.50
N LEU A 253 -48.52 10.28 13.10
CA LEU A 253 -48.87 8.90 13.50
C LEU A 253 -48.01 7.86 12.77
N TRP A 254 -47.79 8.09 11.47
CA TRP A 254 -46.95 7.25 10.62
C TRP A 254 -45.55 7.07 11.21
N VAL A 255 -44.87 8.15 11.62
CA VAL A 255 -43.49 8.06 12.11
C VAL A 255 -43.37 7.20 13.38
N LYS A 256 -44.37 7.27 14.28
CA LYS A 256 -44.38 6.45 15.49
C LYS A 256 -44.49 4.96 15.15
N ILE A 257 -45.33 4.63 14.18
CA ILE A 257 -45.57 3.25 13.77
C ILE A 257 -44.36 2.70 13.00
N ILE A 258 -43.87 3.43 11.99
CA ILE A 258 -42.80 2.93 11.11
C ILE A 258 -41.49 2.71 11.86
N LEU A 259 -41.18 3.52 12.89
CA LEU A 259 -39.97 3.36 13.69
C LEU A 259 -39.98 2.11 14.57
N TYR A 260 -41.17 1.57 14.92
CA TYR A 260 -41.24 0.36 15.73
C TYR A 260 -40.65 -0.88 15.04
N LYS A 261 -40.50 -0.89 13.71
CA LYS A 261 -39.79 -1.96 12.99
C LYS A 261 -38.30 -2.03 13.37
N TYR A 262 -37.67 -0.88 13.63
CA TYR A 262 -36.28 -0.82 14.09
C TYR A 262 -36.16 -1.03 15.59
N VAL A 263 -37.02 -0.37 16.36
CA VAL A 263 -37.07 -0.46 17.84
C VAL A 263 -37.22 -1.91 18.29
N SER A 264 -38.12 -2.66 17.67
CA SER A 264 -38.35 -4.07 17.99
C SER A 264 -37.11 -4.93 17.76
N CYS A 265 -36.48 -4.83 16.58
CA CYS A 265 -35.27 -5.57 16.25
C CYS A 265 -34.12 -5.26 17.23
N TRP A 266 -33.93 -3.99 17.59
CA TRP A 266 -32.90 -3.59 18.56
C TRP A 266 -33.19 -4.11 19.97
N LEU A 267 -34.43 -4.01 20.47
CA LEU A 267 -34.77 -4.50 21.80
C LEU A 267 -34.58 -6.01 21.95
N ILE A 268 -34.93 -6.79 20.92
CA ILE A 268 -34.73 -8.24 20.92
C ILE A 268 -33.23 -8.57 20.88
N ALA A 269 -32.45 -7.91 20.00
CA ALA A 269 -30.99 -8.10 19.93
C ALA A 269 -30.27 -7.68 21.22
N GLU A 270 -30.70 -6.57 21.85
CA GLU A 270 -30.24 -6.15 23.17
C GLU A 270 -30.45 -7.24 24.23
N GLY A 271 -31.62 -7.89 24.22
CA GLY A 271 -31.90 -9.00 25.13
C GLY A 271 -30.93 -10.16 24.95
N VAL A 272 -30.53 -10.47 23.71
CA VAL A 272 -29.49 -11.48 23.42
C VAL A 272 -28.12 -11.06 23.97
N CYS A 273 -27.70 -9.81 23.75
CA CYS A 273 -26.45 -9.28 24.29
C CYS A 273 -26.41 -9.29 25.82
N ILE A 274 -27.53 -8.92 26.47
CA ILE A 274 -27.68 -8.96 27.93
C ILE A 274 -27.59 -10.39 28.43
N LEU A 275 -28.31 -11.34 27.81
CA LEU A 275 -28.31 -12.75 28.21
C LEU A 275 -26.91 -13.37 28.10
N SER A 276 -26.14 -12.94 27.11
CA SER A 276 -24.74 -13.35 26.91
C SER A 276 -23.78 -12.72 27.94
N GLY A 277 -24.14 -11.59 28.55
CA GLY A 277 -23.33 -10.86 29.53
C GLY A 277 -22.74 -9.54 29.03
N LEU A 278 -22.75 -9.30 27.71
CA LEU A 278 -22.19 -8.11 27.08
C LEU A 278 -22.93 -6.81 27.49
N GLY A 279 -24.16 -6.93 27.98
CA GLY A 279 -24.97 -5.80 28.46
C GLY A 279 -24.53 -5.21 29.81
N TYR A 280 -23.61 -5.85 30.54
CA TYR A 280 -23.23 -5.40 31.89
C TYR A 280 -22.25 -4.21 31.88
N ASN A 281 -22.54 -3.16 32.64
CA ASN A 281 -21.70 -1.96 32.80
C ASN A 281 -21.47 -1.54 34.26
N GLY A 282 -21.69 -2.43 35.23
CA GLY A 282 -21.35 -2.22 36.64
C GLY A 282 -22.54 -1.94 37.54
N VAL A 283 -22.28 -1.29 38.67
CA VAL A 283 -23.28 -1.00 39.72
C VAL A 283 -23.42 0.51 39.88
N VAL A 284 -24.65 0.99 39.82
CA VAL A 284 -25.01 2.40 40.08
C VAL A 284 -26.13 2.38 41.13
N ASP A 285 -25.97 3.16 42.20
CA ASP A 285 -26.91 3.23 43.32
C ASP A 285 -27.29 1.86 43.93
N GLY A 286 -26.30 0.97 44.05
CA GLY A 286 -26.50 -0.38 44.60
C GLY A 286 -27.26 -1.35 43.69
N LYS A 287 -27.61 -0.97 42.45
CA LYS A 287 -28.26 -1.84 41.46
C LYS A 287 -27.33 -2.13 40.29
N HIS A 288 -27.24 -3.41 39.91
CA HIS A 288 -26.53 -3.83 38.71
C HIS A 288 -27.20 -3.29 37.45
N GLN A 289 -26.42 -2.66 36.59
CA GLN A 289 -26.85 -2.05 35.34
C GLN A 289 -26.59 -3.01 34.16
N TRP A 290 -27.54 -3.05 33.23
CA TRP A 290 -27.56 -3.97 32.08
C TRP A 290 -27.82 -3.25 30.76
N ASP A 291 -27.44 -1.97 30.68
CA ASP A 291 -27.71 -1.08 29.54
C ASP A 291 -26.46 -0.75 28.71
N ALA A 292 -25.33 -1.46 28.90
CA ALA A 292 -24.10 -1.25 28.13
C ALA A 292 -24.28 -1.40 26.61
N CYS A 293 -25.20 -2.28 26.22
CA CYS A 293 -25.55 -2.57 24.84
C CYS A 293 -26.89 -1.92 24.42
N ALA A 294 -27.47 -1.03 25.24
CA ALA A 294 -28.76 -0.43 24.92
C ALA A 294 -28.63 0.52 23.73
N ASN A 295 -29.32 0.20 22.64
CA ASN A 295 -29.55 1.07 21.50
C ASN A 295 -30.86 1.86 21.62
N MET A 296 -31.78 1.40 22.48
CA MET A 296 -33.08 2.03 22.67
C MET A 296 -33.44 2.26 24.15
N LYS A 297 -33.91 3.47 24.47
CA LYS A 297 -34.56 3.83 25.73
C LYS A 297 -36.03 4.16 25.48
N VAL A 298 -36.87 3.12 25.37
CA VAL A 298 -38.29 3.22 24.98
C VAL A 298 -39.05 4.28 25.77
N TRP A 299 -38.92 4.29 27.10
CA TRP A 299 -39.66 5.26 27.92
C TRP A 299 -39.26 6.70 27.63
N LEU A 300 -37.96 6.98 27.48
CA LEU A 300 -37.48 8.32 27.15
C LEU A 300 -37.89 8.72 25.73
N PHE A 301 -37.81 7.78 24.78
CA PHE A 301 -38.23 7.98 23.39
C PHE A 301 -39.72 8.36 23.28
N GLU A 302 -40.60 7.71 24.04
CA GLU A 302 -42.04 8.00 23.99
C GLU A 302 -42.47 9.26 24.75
N THR A 303 -41.73 9.66 25.78
CA THR A 303 -42.14 10.73 26.72
C THR A 303 -41.35 12.02 26.56
N THR A 304 -40.25 12.04 25.80
CA THR A 304 -39.45 13.24 25.66
C THR A 304 -40.14 14.27 24.77
N PRO A 305 -40.32 15.53 25.22
CA PRO A 305 -40.85 16.60 24.39
C PRO A 305 -39.76 17.31 23.56
N LEU A 306 -38.54 16.78 23.56
CA LEU A 306 -37.34 17.40 23.00
C LEU A 306 -36.67 16.47 21.97
N PHE A 307 -36.21 17.05 20.86
CA PHE A 307 -35.47 16.34 19.82
C PHE A 307 -34.14 15.80 20.31
N ALA A 308 -33.40 16.56 21.13
CA ALA A 308 -32.19 16.05 21.76
C ALA A 308 -32.46 14.83 22.65
N GLY A 309 -33.65 14.76 23.27
CA GLY A 309 -34.10 13.59 24.03
C GLY A 309 -34.27 12.36 23.14
N THR A 310 -34.84 12.54 21.95
CA THR A 310 -35.01 11.47 20.95
C THR A 310 -33.66 10.97 20.45
N ILE A 311 -32.72 11.85 20.10
CA ILE A 311 -31.36 11.46 19.71
C ILE A 311 -30.65 10.69 20.83
N SER A 312 -30.87 11.09 22.10
CA SER A 312 -30.26 10.42 23.26
C SER A 312 -30.89 9.07 23.64
N SER A 313 -32.05 8.74 23.05
CA SER A 313 -32.80 7.51 23.33
C SER A 313 -32.84 6.54 22.15
N PHE A 314 -32.55 7.01 20.93
CA PHE A 314 -32.58 6.26 19.69
C PHE A 314 -31.17 5.97 19.17
N ASN A 315 -30.91 4.74 18.73
CA ASN A 315 -29.62 4.27 18.18
C ASN A 315 -28.38 4.68 19.01
N ILE A 316 -28.48 4.52 20.33
CA ILE A 316 -27.57 5.13 21.33
C ILE A 316 -26.10 4.76 21.10
N ASN A 317 -25.76 3.49 20.84
CA ASN A 317 -24.35 3.11 20.69
C ASN A 317 -23.73 3.64 19.39
N THR A 318 -24.52 3.80 18.33
CA THR A 318 -24.06 4.42 17.08
C THR A 318 -23.81 5.91 17.29
N ASN A 319 -24.71 6.61 17.98
CA ASN A 319 -24.50 8.01 18.35
C ASN A 319 -23.29 8.19 19.28
N ALA A 320 -23.09 7.29 20.24
CA ALA A 320 -21.91 7.27 21.10
C ALA A 320 -20.62 6.95 20.31
N TRP A 321 -20.71 6.11 19.29
CA TRP A 321 -19.59 5.82 18.38
C TRP A 321 -19.21 7.08 17.58
N ALA A 322 -20.19 7.74 16.95
CA ALA A 322 -19.97 8.94 16.15
C ALA A 322 -19.43 10.11 17.01
N ALA A 323 -19.97 10.27 18.22
CA ALA A 323 -19.47 11.25 19.18
C ALA A 323 -18.00 11.01 19.55
N ARG A 324 -17.60 9.77 19.79
CA ARG A 324 -16.23 9.40 20.18
C ARG A 324 -15.22 9.44 19.04
N HIS A 325 -15.57 8.87 17.90
CA HIS A 325 -14.63 8.63 16.80
C HIS A 325 -14.63 9.74 15.75
N VAL A 326 -15.71 10.52 15.64
CA VAL A 326 -15.82 11.62 14.66
C VAL A 326 -15.85 12.96 15.39
N PHE A 327 -16.93 13.29 16.11
CA PHE A 327 -17.15 14.62 16.69
C PHE A 327 -16.01 15.08 17.62
N LYS A 328 -15.65 14.27 18.63
CA LYS A 328 -14.60 14.63 19.60
C LYS A 328 -13.21 14.67 18.98
N ARG A 329 -12.97 13.97 17.87
CA ARG A 329 -11.68 13.96 17.16
C ARG A 329 -11.54 15.16 16.21
N LEU A 330 -12.64 15.72 15.73
CA LEU A 330 -12.68 16.96 14.94
C LEU A 330 -12.52 18.24 15.78
N LYS A 331 -12.15 18.15 17.06
CA LYS A 331 -11.91 19.30 17.94
C LYS A 331 -10.81 20.23 17.44
N PHE A 332 -9.86 19.73 16.64
CA PHE A 332 -8.78 20.54 16.05
C PHE A 332 -9.31 21.65 15.12
N LEU A 333 -10.54 21.53 14.61
CA LEU A 333 -11.18 22.56 13.78
C LEU A 333 -11.54 23.83 14.56
N GLY A 334 -11.46 23.82 15.90
CA GLY A 334 -11.75 24.98 16.74
C GLY A 334 -13.21 25.42 16.78
N ASN A 335 -14.11 24.80 16.02
CA ASN A 335 -15.51 25.18 15.89
C ASN A 335 -16.45 23.99 16.15
N LYS A 336 -17.22 24.04 17.25
CA LYS A 336 -18.17 22.99 17.65
C LYS A 336 -19.29 22.79 16.62
N THR A 337 -19.76 23.86 15.97
CA THR A 337 -20.81 23.79 14.95
C THR A 337 -20.29 23.06 13.73
N LEU A 338 -19.05 23.36 13.31
CA LEU A 338 -18.42 22.67 12.19
C LEU A 338 -18.22 21.18 12.48
N SER A 339 -17.72 20.82 13.68
CA SER A 339 -17.62 19.42 14.11
C SER A 339 -18.99 18.71 14.10
N HIS A 340 -20.07 19.41 14.45
CA HIS A 340 -21.44 18.87 14.44
C HIS A 340 -21.91 18.61 12.99
N VAL A 341 -21.78 19.60 12.10
CA VAL A 341 -22.12 19.46 10.67
C VAL A 341 -21.36 18.31 10.03
N THR A 342 -20.05 18.21 10.26
CA THR A 342 -19.23 17.13 9.71
C THR A 342 -19.64 15.75 10.26
N THR A 343 -20.05 15.67 11.53
CA THR A 343 -20.51 14.41 12.13
C THR A 343 -21.85 13.96 11.53
N LEU A 344 -22.80 14.88 11.32
CA LEU A 344 -24.08 14.58 10.69
C LEU A 344 -23.91 14.24 9.19
N LEU A 345 -22.99 14.90 8.49
CA LEU A 345 -22.62 14.55 7.12
C LEU A 345 -22.00 13.15 7.03
N PHE A 346 -21.16 12.78 8.01
CA PHE A 346 -20.66 11.40 8.10
C PHE A 346 -21.81 10.40 8.29
N LEU A 347 -22.77 10.69 9.17
CA LEU A 347 -23.92 9.81 9.41
C LEU A 347 -24.82 9.69 8.17
N SER A 348 -25.02 10.78 7.41
CA SER A 348 -25.79 10.73 6.17
C SER A 348 -25.13 9.84 5.12
N ILE A 349 -23.81 9.99 4.92
CA ILE A 349 -23.03 9.17 3.98
C ILE A 349 -22.98 7.71 4.42
N TRP A 350 -22.82 7.45 5.72
CA TRP A 350 -22.81 6.09 6.28
C TRP A 350 -24.14 5.34 6.07
N HIS A 351 -25.26 6.07 6.09
CA HIS A 351 -26.56 5.49 5.77
C HIS A 351 -26.75 5.22 4.27
N GLY A 352 -26.21 6.06 3.39
CA GLY A 352 -26.17 5.80 1.96
C GLY A 352 -26.01 7.05 1.09
N LEU A 353 -26.20 6.87 -0.23
CA LEU A 353 -25.99 7.93 -1.23
C LEU A 353 -27.29 8.63 -1.67
N HIS A 354 -28.45 8.19 -1.17
CA HIS A 354 -29.73 8.77 -1.53
C HIS A 354 -29.95 10.17 -0.93
N SER A 355 -30.55 11.07 -1.71
CA SER A 355 -30.83 12.47 -1.33
C SER A 355 -31.60 12.60 -0.01
N GLY A 356 -32.50 11.67 0.28
CA GLY A 356 -33.34 11.65 1.46
C GLY A 356 -32.55 11.57 2.78
N TYR A 357 -31.40 10.90 2.80
CA TYR A 357 -30.55 10.84 3.99
C TYR A 357 -29.94 12.22 4.30
N PHE A 358 -29.40 12.90 3.29
CA PHE A 358 -28.85 14.25 3.45
C PHE A 358 -29.92 15.24 3.93
N MET A 359 -31.13 15.12 3.40
CA MET A 359 -32.28 15.94 3.77
C MET A 359 -32.73 15.68 5.23
N CYS A 360 -32.77 14.43 5.67
CA CYS A 360 -33.09 14.08 7.06
C CYS A 360 -32.10 14.68 8.06
N PHE A 361 -30.79 14.46 7.83
CA PHE A 361 -29.75 14.92 8.76
C PHE A 361 -29.53 16.45 8.70
N SER A 362 -29.85 17.11 7.59
CA SER A 362 -29.84 18.59 7.52
C SER A 362 -30.98 19.20 8.35
N MET A 363 -32.17 18.59 8.31
CA MET A 363 -33.28 18.99 9.19
C MET A 363 -32.97 18.71 10.66
N GLU A 364 -32.35 17.57 10.99
CA GLU A 364 -31.89 17.31 12.36
C GLU A 364 -30.98 18.44 12.87
N PHE A 365 -30.00 18.85 12.06
CA PHE A 365 -29.10 19.96 12.40
C PHE A 365 -29.87 21.26 12.69
N LEU A 366 -30.79 21.62 11.80
CA LEU A 366 -31.60 22.84 11.91
C LEU A 366 -32.48 22.81 13.18
N ILE A 367 -33.18 21.70 13.40
CA ILE A 367 -34.07 21.49 14.54
C ILE A 367 -33.28 21.58 15.85
N ILE A 368 -32.12 20.93 15.95
CA ILE A 368 -31.31 20.92 17.17
C ILE A 368 -30.73 22.30 17.49
N ILE A 369 -30.34 23.09 16.48
CA ILE A 369 -29.91 24.48 16.72
C ILE A 369 -31.06 25.32 17.27
N VAL A 370 -32.23 25.25 16.65
CA VAL A 370 -33.40 26.01 17.09
C VAL A 370 -33.85 25.57 18.48
N GLU A 371 -33.88 24.28 18.77
CA GLU A 371 -34.18 23.75 20.10
C GLU A 371 -33.20 24.30 21.15
N ARG A 372 -31.89 24.32 20.86
CA ARG A 372 -30.90 24.84 21.80
C ARG A 372 -31.10 26.33 22.07
N GLN A 373 -31.35 27.13 21.03
CA GLN A 373 -31.65 28.57 21.17
C GLN A 373 -32.93 28.82 21.96
N ALA A 374 -33.97 28.01 21.73
CA ALA A 374 -35.23 28.08 22.46
C ALA A 374 -35.05 27.73 23.94
N GLN A 375 -34.27 26.68 24.25
CA GLN A 375 -33.94 26.31 25.63
C GLN A 375 -33.13 27.40 26.35
N GLU A 376 -32.15 27.99 25.66
CA GLU A 376 -31.40 29.15 26.17
C GLU A 376 -32.34 30.34 26.44
N LEU A 377 -33.27 30.64 25.53
CA LEU A 377 -34.26 31.72 25.70
C LEU A 377 -35.20 31.48 26.88
N VAL A 378 -35.69 30.25 27.04
CA VAL A 378 -36.56 29.89 28.18
C VAL A 378 -35.80 30.02 29.50
N ARG A 379 -34.54 29.59 29.55
CA ARG A 379 -33.69 29.67 30.75
C ARG A 379 -33.33 31.11 31.12
N ASP A 380 -33.10 31.95 30.12
CA ASP A 380 -32.61 33.31 30.32
C ASP A 380 -33.78 34.30 30.55
N SER A 381 -35.01 33.95 30.13
CA SER A 381 -36.23 34.73 30.39
C SER A 381 -36.98 34.26 31.65
N PRO A 382 -37.11 35.10 32.69
CA PRO A 382 -37.82 34.75 33.92
C PRO A 382 -39.32 34.50 33.69
N LEU A 383 -39.93 35.17 32.71
CA LEU A 383 -41.35 34.97 32.36
C LEU A 383 -41.57 33.58 31.72
N LEU A 384 -40.71 33.18 30.79
CA LEU A 384 -40.80 31.86 30.15
C LEU A 384 -40.43 30.73 31.13
N THR A 385 -39.44 30.92 32.00
CA THR A 385 -39.13 29.98 33.08
C THR A 385 -40.31 29.81 34.04
N LYS A 386 -41.02 30.89 34.40
CA LYS A 386 -42.21 30.83 35.26
C LYS A 386 -43.37 30.12 34.57
N LEU A 387 -43.56 30.33 33.26
CA LEU A 387 -44.58 29.62 32.48
C LEU A 387 -44.27 28.12 32.38
N ALA A 388 -43.00 27.76 32.13
CA ALA A 388 -42.53 26.38 32.06
C ALA A 388 -42.63 25.62 33.39
N SER A 389 -42.69 26.32 34.53
CA SER A 389 -42.88 25.75 35.88
C SER A 389 -44.29 25.96 36.44
N SER A 390 -45.23 26.44 35.63
CA SER A 390 -46.61 26.73 36.05
C SER A 390 -47.53 25.50 35.97
N ALA A 391 -48.73 25.61 36.55
CA ALA A 391 -49.79 24.60 36.42
C ALA A 391 -50.27 24.37 34.97
N LEU A 392 -49.91 25.25 34.02
CA LEU A 392 -50.20 25.09 32.59
C LEU A 392 -49.20 24.16 31.88
N TYR A 393 -48.14 23.70 32.56
CA TYR A 393 -47.13 22.84 31.95
C TYR A 393 -47.70 21.57 31.28
N PRO A 394 -48.71 20.85 31.81
CA PRO A 394 -49.29 19.70 31.11
C PRO A 394 -49.84 20.04 29.72
N LEU A 395 -50.45 21.22 29.55
CA LEU A 395 -50.93 21.69 28.25
C LEU A 395 -49.76 22.01 27.31
N ILE A 396 -48.74 22.69 27.83
CA ILE A 396 -47.51 23.01 27.09
C ILE A 396 -46.81 21.72 26.64
N TYR A 397 -46.74 20.72 27.52
CA TYR A 397 -46.16 19.41 27.22
C TYR A 397 -46.88 18.69 26.09
N VAL A 398 -48.22 18.72 26.06
CA VAL A 398 -49.01 18.13 24.95
C VAL A 398 -48.72 18.85 23.63
N VAL A 399 -48.65 20.18 23.64
CA VAL A 399 -48.28 20.97 22.45
C VAL A 399 -46.85 20.66 22.00
N GLN A 400 -45.90 20.56 22.94
CA GLN A 400 -44.52 20.19 22.64
C GLN A 400 -44.42 18.77 22.06
N GLN A 401 -45.15 17.80 22.61
CA GLN A 401 -45.23 16.45 22.07
C GLN A 401 -45.77 16.43 20.64
N PHE A 402 -46.81 17.21 20.38
CA PHE A 402 -47.37 17.33 19.04
C PHE A 402 -46.34 17.88 18.04
N ILE A 403 -45.70 19.00 18.38
CA ILE A 403 -44.65 19.63 17.57
C ILE A 403 -43.48 18.66 17.35
N HIS A 404 -43.06 17.97 18.41
CA HIS A 404 -41.97 17.02 18.38
C HIS A 404 -42.23 15.90 17.36
N TRP A 405 -43.34 15.18 17.48
CA TRP A 405 -43.64 14.05 16.60
C TRP A 405 -44.00 14.46 15.17
N LEU A 406 -44.67 15.61 14.98
CA LEU A 406 -44.95 16.14 13.65
C LEU A 406 -43.65 16.39 12.89
N PHE A 407 -42.71 17.13 13.48
CA PHE A 407 -41.48 17.48 12.78
C PHE A 407 -40.43 16.36 12.78
N MET A 408 -40.50 15.43 13.73
CA MET A 408 -39.78 14.15 13.64
C MET A 408 -40.26 13.36 12.42
N GLY A 409 -41.57 13.28 12.20
CA GLY A 409 -42.15 12.66 11.02
C GLY A 409 -41.76 13.40 9.74
N TYR A 410 -41.87 14.72 9.73
CA TYR A 410 -41.46 15.55 8.59
C TYR A 410 -39.98 15.32 8.19
N ALA A 411 -39.07 15.26 9.17
CA ALA A 411 -37.65 15.02 8.91
C ALA A 411 -37.34 13.59 8.43
N LEU A 412 -38.12 12.59 8.88
CA LEU A 412 -37.93 11.18 8.52
C LEU A 412 -38.62 10.75 7.22
N VAL A 413 -39.60 11.49 6.70
CA VAL A 413 -40.21 11.19 5.39
C VAL A 413 -39.15 11.09 4.28
N PRO A 414 -38.22 12.07 4.11
CA PRO A 414 -37.11 11.93 3.18
C PRO A 414 -36.24 10.69 3.42
N PHE A 415 -35.98 10.34 4.69
CA PHE A 415 -35.20 9.16 5.05
C PHE A 415 -35.84 7.86 4.53
N CYS A 416 -37.17 7.77 4.52
CA CYS A 416 -37.89 6.57 4.09
C CYS A 416 -38.18 6.52 2.58
N LEU A 417 -38.33 7.67 1.92
CA LEU A 417 -38.66 7.74 0.49
C LEU A 417 -37.44 7.80 -0.44
N PHE A 418 -36.24 8.02 0.11
CA PHE A 418 -34.92 8.01 -0.55
C PHE A 418 -34.70 9.07 -1.66
N THR A 419 -35.54 9.14 -2.67
CA THR A 419 -35.33 9.93 -3.90
C THR A 419 -36.03 11.30 -3.83
N TYR A 420 -35.39 12.29 -4.46
CA TYR A 420 -35.78 13.70 -4.38
C TYR A 420 -37.20 13.96 -4.87
N ASP A 421 -37.57 13.35 -5.99
CA ASP A 421 -38.90 13.40 -6.59
C ASP A 421 -40.01 12.99 -5.59
N LYS A 422 -39.81 11.87 -4.89
CA LYS A 422 -40.80 11.32 -3.95
C LYS A 422 -40.95 12.19 -2.71
N TRP A 423 -39.86 12.51 -2.01
CA TRP A 423 -40.00 13.27 -0.76
C TRP A 423 -40.31 14.75 -0.98
N LEU A 424 -39.90 15.34 -2.12
CA LEU A 424 -40.24 16.73 -2.43
C LEU A 424 -41.75 16.89 -2.65
N GLN A 425 -42.41 15.94 -3.33
CA GLN A 425 -43.86 15.93 -3.50
C GLN A 425 -44.57 15.99 -2.15
N VAL A 426 -44.15 15.15 -1.19
CA VAL A 426 -44.72 15.13 0.15
C VAL A 426 -44.46 16.43 0.91
N CYS A 427 -43.22 16.93 0.90
CA CYS A 427 -42.88 18.20 1.54
C CYS A 427 -43.67 19.39 0.96
N SER A 428 -43.89 19.39 -0.36
CA SER A 428 -44.69 20.39 -1.07
C SER A 428 -46.18 20.30 -0.70
N SER A 429 -46.72 19.09 -0.57
CA SER A 429 -48.12 18.88 -0.15
C SER A 429 -48.42 19.50 1.22
N VAL A 430 -47.44 19.59 2.10
CA VAL A 430 -47.56 20.28 3.40
C VAL A 430 -46.92 21.67 3.43
N TYR A 431 -46.78 22.30 2.27
CA TYR A 431 -46.29 23.68 2.09
C TYR A 431 -44.94 23.94 2.76
N PHE A 432 -44.07 22.93 2.77
CA PHE A 432 -42.75 22.99 3.41
C PHE A 432 -42.79 23.44 4.87
N CYS A 433 -43.87 23.11 5.61
CA CYS A 433 -44.13 23.64 6.94
C CYS A 433 -42.96 23.47 7.94
N GLY A 434 -42.21 22.36 7.87
CA GLY A 434 -41.02 22.15 8.69
C GLY A 434 -39.89 23.13 8.37
N HIS A 435 -39.54 23.31 7.10
CA HIS A 435 -38.51 24.27 6.69
C HIS A 435 -38.91 25.69 7.05
N VAL A 436 -40.14 26.09 6.71
CA VAL A 436 -40.64 27.43 7.01
C VAL A 436 -40.61 27.69 8.52
N PHE A 437 -41.09 26.74 9.34
CA PHE A 437 -41.09 26.89 10.79
C PHE A 437 -39.67 27.05 11.36
N PHE A 438 -38.76 26.12 11.07
CA PHE A 438 -37.43 26.14 11.70
C PHE A 438 -36.48 27.19 11.11
N LEU A 439 -36.56 27.52 9.81
CA LEU A 439 -35.76 28.62 9.24
C LEU A 439 -36.24 29.97 9.78
N THR A 440 -37.57 30.17 9.86
CA THR A 440 -38.13 31.39 10.46
C THR A 440 -37.75 31.50 11.93
N ALA A 441 -37.84 30.40 12.69
CA ALA A 441 -37.42 30.38 14.09
C ALA A 441 -35.92 30.68 14.25
N LEU A 442 -35.06 30.08 13.41
CA LEU A 442 -33.62 30.33 13.43
C LEU A 442 -33.27 31.82 13.21
N LEU A 443 -34.00 32.49 12.31
CA LEU A 443 -33.79 33.92 12.01
C LEU A 443 -34.34 34.83 13.12
N ILE A 444 -35.46 34.47 13.74
CA ILE A 444 -36.14 35.30 14.75
C ILE A 444 -35.51 35.18 16.15
N MET A 445 -35.06 33.98 16.55
CA MET A 445 -34.57 33.70 17.90
C MET A 445 -33.44 34.64 18.40
N PRO A 446 -32.44 35.03 17.59
CA PRO A 446 -31.43 36.01 18.02
C PRO A 446 -32.00 37.38 18.39
N TYR A 447 -33.05 37.84 17.68
CA TYR A 447 -33.71 39.11 17.97
C TYR A 447 -34.57 39.05 19.24
N LEU A 448 -35.19 37.89 19.51
CA LEU A 448 -35.92 37.65 20.76
C LEU A 448 -34.99 37.63 21.98
N HIS A 449 -33.77 37.10 21.83
CA HIS A 449 -32.73 37.16 22.85
C HIS A 449 -32.25 38.59 23.14
N LEU A 450 -32.10 39.43 22.10
CA LEU A 450 -31.75 40.85 22.28
C LEU A 450 -32.87 41.69 22.92
N ALA A 451 -34.13 41.30 22.76
CA ALA A 451 -35.30 42.04 23.24
C ALA A 451 -35.74 41.68 24.68
N GLY A 452 -35.10 40.69 25.31
CA GLY A 452 -35.41 40.28 26.69
C GLY A 452 -34.90 41.28 27.74
N PRO A 453 -35.60 41.47 28.88
CA PRO A 453 -35.15 42.39 29.92
C PRO A 453 -33.86 41.89 30.58
N SER A 454 -32.78 42.64 30.40
CA SER A 454 -31.47 42.40 31.02
C SER A 454 -31.52 42.77 32.51
N GLU A 455 -31.70 41.79 33.40
CA GLU A 455 -31.35 41.95 34.82
C GLU A 455 -30.05 41.19 35.15
N ALA A 456 -29.19 41.90 35.89
CA ALA A 456 -27.79 41.62 36.14
C ALA A 456 -27.50 40.25 36.77
N LYS A 457 -26.39 39.63 36.35
CA LYS A 457 -25.74 38.56 37.14
C LYS A 457 -24.29 38.95 37.46
N TYR A 458 -24.05 39.18 38.75
CA TYR A 458 -22.74 39.31 39.39
C TYR A 458 -21.91 37.99 39.30
N PRO A 459 -20.58 38.04 39.43
CA PRO A 459 -19.69 36.92 39.18
C PRO A 459 -19.43 36.08 40.43
N LEU A 460 -19.31 34.75 40.27
CA LEU A 460 -18.67 33.87 41.26
C LEU A 460 -17.48 33.14 40.62
N LYS A 461 -16.32 33.35 41.26
CA LYS A 461 -14.96 32.87 40.93
C LYS A 461 -14.85 31.34 40.97
N GLY A 462 -13.96 30.78 40.14
CA GLY A 462 -13.44 29.43 40.35
C GLY A 462 -12.56 28.87 39.23
N THR A 463 -11.27 29.25 39.24
CA THR A 463 -10.09 28.53 38.71
C THR A 463 -9.87 28.35 37.19
N ALA A 464 -8.90 29.12 36.70
CA ALA A 464 -7.78 28.81 35.76
C ALA A 464 -8.08 28.05 34.45
N GLY A 465 -7.71 28.50 33.26
CA GLY A 465 -6.93 29.65 32.82
C GLY A 465 -6.36 29.35 31.43
N TYR A 466 -6.72 30.13 30.41
CA TYR A 466 -5.83 30.63 29.33
C TYR A 466 -6.65 31.58 28.43
N GLN A 467 -6.14 32.79 28.22
CA GLN A 467 -6.81 33.89 27.51
C GLN A 467 -6.75 33.72 25.98
N PRO A 468 -7.78 34.12 25.22
CA PRO A 468 -7.65 34.40 23.78
C PRO A 468 -7.36 35.90 23.56
N GLY A 469 -6.28 36.21 22.83
CA GLY A 469 -6.02 37.53 22.30
C GLY A 469 -6.89 37.79 21.06
N ALA A 470 -7.55 38.94 21.05
CA ALA A 470 -8.31 39.47 19.92
C ALA A 470 -7.38 40.05 18.84
N SER A 471 -7.80 39.99 17.56
CA SER A 471 -8.15 41.17 16.73
C SER A 471 -7.96 40.96 15.21
N HIS A 472 -9.02 41.32 14.45
CA HIS A 472 -9.11 41.88 13.07
C HIS A 472 -8.46 41.12 11.89
N ALA A 473 -8.99 41.01 10.66
CA ALA A 473 -10.13 41.55 9.87
C ALA A 473 -10.36 40.53 8.70
N LEU A 474 -11.47 40.42 7.95
CA LEU A 474 -12.25 41.32 7.07
C LEU A 474 -13.64 40.69 6.85
N THR A 475 -14.81 41.32 7.05
CA THR A 475 -15.61 42.19 6.11
C THR A 475 -15.75 41.65 4.69
N THR A 476 -16.90 41.14 4.22
CA THR A 476 -18.11 41.84 3.66
C THR A 476 -19.07 40.72 3.15
N MET A 477 -20.40 40.75 3.28
CA MET A 477 -21.40 41.45 2.44
C MET A 477 -22.84 41.32 3.03
N ASP A 478 -23.64 42.35 2.75
CA ASP A 478 -24.97 42.78 3.23
C ASP A 478 -26.16 41.83 2.97
N ARG A 479 -27.12 41.65 3.92
CA ARG A 479 -28.33 42.44 4.25
C ARG A 479 -29.38 42.57 3.12
N MET A 480 -30.53 41.88 3.26
CA MET A 480 -31.83 42.38 2.80
C MET A 480 -33.02 41.82 3.61
N ASN A 481 -33.95 42.72 3.96
CA ASN A 481 -34.98 42.62 4.99
C ASN A 481 -36.26 41.89 4.53
N PHE A 482 -36.79 41.03 5.41
CA PHE A 482 -38.01 40.22 5.24
C PHE A 482 -39.15 40.72 6.15
N LEU A 483 -39.47 42.02 6.09
CA LEU A 483 -40.44 42.65 7.00
C LEU A 483 -41.27 43.71 6.26
N SER A 484 -42.30 43.28 5.52
CA SER A 484 -43.37 44.19 5.05
C SER A 484 -44.70 43.53 4.67
N PHE A 485 -44.88 42.22 4.82
CA PHE A 485 -46.04 41.54 4.22
C PHE A 485 -47.23 41.24 5.17
N LEU A 486 -47.29 41.81 6.37
CA LEU A 486 -48.37 41.43 7.30
C LEU A 486 -48.87 42.58 8.20
N LEU A 487 -49.38 43.65 7.60
CA LEU A 487 -50.25 44.56 8.35
C LEU A 487 -51.15 45.35 7.41
N LEU A 488 -52.40 44.90 7.23
CA LEU A 488 -53.62 45.74 7.12
C LEU A 488 -54.81 44.93 6.60
N CYS A 489 -55.41 44.14 7.51
CA CYS A 489 -56.83 43.83 7.44
C CYS A 489 -57.42 44.21 8.81
N LEU A 490 -58.19 45.29 8.89
CA LEU A 490 -59.32 45.52 9.82
C LEU A 490 -59.99 46.89 9.57
N THR A 491 -61.33 46.88 9.61
CA THR A 491 -62.32 48.00 9.64
C THR A 491 -62.67 48.68 8.30
N SER A 492 -63.91 49.09 7.97
CA SER A 492 -65.29 48.81 8.40
C SER A 492 -66.25 49.55 7.43
N VAL A 493 -67.40 48.95 7.17
CA VAL A 493 -68.73 49.45 6.72
C VAL A 493 -68.98 50.97 6.66
N ALA A 494 -69.58 51.50 5.56
CA ALA A 494 -70.88 52.21 5.55
C ALA A 494 -71.17 53.13 4.32
N ASN A 495 -72.32 52.85 3.70
CA ASN A 495 -73.35 53.69 3.05
C ASN A 495 -73.08 54.61 1.84
N GLY A 496 -74.02 54.52 0.89
CA GLY A 496 -73.97 55.13 -0.44
C GLY A 496 -74.49 56.57 -0.54
N ASN A 497 -74.09 57.21 -1.65
CA ASN A 497 -74.85 58.29 -2.28
C ASN A 497 -74.44 58.36 -3.75
N LYS A 498 -75.40 58.56 -4.66
CA LYS A 498 -75.27 58.45 -6.12
C LYS A 498 -74.49 59.63 -6.73
N ALA A 499 -73.34 59.33 -7.36
CA ALA A 499 -72.54 60.11 -8.33
C ALA A 499 -71.39 59.19 -8.83
N ASN A 500 -70.72 59.47 -9.96
CA ASN A 500 -69.48 58.74 -10.33
C ASN A 500 -68.42 59.07 -9.26
N LYS A 501 -68.26 58.16 -8.31
CA LYS A 501 -67.49 58.37 -7.07
C LYS A 501 -66.24 57.50 -7.07
N HIS A 502 -66.31 56.32 -7.65
CA HIS A 502 -65.24 55.35 -7.58
C HIS A 502 -64.38 55.42 -8.84
N LYS A 503 -63.08 55.21 -8.67
CA LYS A 503 -62.17 55.09 -9.82
C LYS A 503 -62.18 53.62 -10.25
N PRO A 504 -62.03 53.31 -11.54
CA PRO A 504 -61.87 51.93 -11.98
C PRO A 504 -60.60 51.34 -11.36
N TRP A 505 -60.66 50.06 -11.03
CA TRP A 505 -59.58 49.32 -10.39
C TRP A 505 -59.10 48.21 -11.31
N ILE A 506 -57.78 48.08 -11.43
CA ILE A 506 -57.07 47.03 -12.17
C ILE A 506 -56.07 46.39 -11.22
N GLU A 507 -55.50 45.24 -11.57
CA GLU A 507 -54.40 44.65 -10.79
C GLU A 507 -53.16 45.54 -10.85
N THR A 508 -52.33 45.53 -9.81
CA THR A 508 -51.14 46.39 -9.75
C THR A 508 -50.03 45.94 -10.68
N GLU A 509 -50.01 44.66 -11.04
CA GLU A 509 -48.98 44.03 -11.86
C GLU A 509 -49.57 42.90 -12.70
N TYR A 510 -49.10 42.78 -13.94
CA TYR A 510 -49.49 41.74 -14.89
C TYR A 510 -48.25 41.06 -15.46
N GLN A 511 -48.28 39.72 -15.54
CA GLN A 511 -47.27 38.95 -16.27
C GLN A 511 -47.84 38.50 -17.60
N GLY A 512 -47.15 38.79 -18.70
CA GLY A 512 -47.55 38.46 -20.06
C GLY A 512 -46.56 37.55 -20.75
N ILE A 513 -47.06 36.64 -21.59
CA ILE A 513 -46.25 35.86 -22.51
C ILE A 513 -46.73 36.06 -23.94
N VAL A 514 -45.80 36.08 -24.89
CA VAL A 514 -46.05 36.20 -26.33
C VAL A 514 -45.00 35.40 -27.07
N MET A 515 -45.40 34.61 -28.06
CA MET A 515 -44.45 33.92 -28.95
C MET A 515 -43.93 34.91 -29.99
N GLU A 516 -42.70 34.82 -30.46
CA GLU A 516 -42.13 35.74 -31.47
C GLU A 516 -42.95 35.85 -32.76
N ASN A 517 -43.58 34.74 -33.15
CA ASN A 517 -44.44 34.66 -34.31
C ASN A 517 -45.91 35.05 -34.05
N ASP A 518 -46.24 35.52 -32.84
CA ASP A 518 -47.57 35.98 -32.44
C ASP A 518 -47.54 37.43 -31.96
N ASN A 519 -48.64 38.14 -32.15
CA ASN A 519 -48.79 39.54 -31.73
C ASN A 519 -49.68 39.69 -30.50
N THR A 520 -50.31 38.62 -30.01
CA THR A 520 -51.23 38.67 -28.87
C THR A 520 -50.51 38.33 -27.57
N VAL A 521 -50.60 39.21 -26.58
CA VAL A 521 -49.97 38.98 -25.27
C VAL A 521 -50.97 38.30 -24.34
N LEU A 522 -50.65 37.08 -23.90
CA LEU A 522 -51.43 36.33 -22.91
C LEU A 522 -51.07 36.80 -21.51
N LEU A 523 -51.96 37.54 -20.85
CA LEU A 523 -51.76 38.06 -19.50
C LEU A 523 -52.27 37.11 -18.42
N ASN A 524 -51.52 36.97 -17.32
CA ASN A 524 -51.89 36.28 -16.10
C ASN A 524 -51.64 37.18 -14.89
N PRO A 525 -52.68 37.60 -14.15
CA PRO A 525 -54.10 37.40 -14.42
C PRO A 525 -54.56 38.12 -15.71
N PRO A 526 -55.68 37.71 -16.34
CA PRO A 526 -56.23 38.40 -17.51
C PRO A 526 -56.58 39.87 -17.20
N LEU A 527 -56.51 40.74 -18.20
CA LEU A 527 -56.74 42.18 -18.03
C LEU A 527 -58.23 42.48 -17.85
N PHE A 528 -58.63 42.66 -16.60
CA PHE A 528 -59.95 43.12 -16.21
C PHE A 528 -59.87 44.43 -15.42
N ALA A 529 -60.75 45.38 -15.74
CA ALA A 529 -60.95 46.61 -14.99
C ALA A 529 -62.34 46.60 -14.33
N LEU A 530 -62.39 46.79 -13.02
CA LEU A 530 -63.62 46.75 -12.23
C LEU A 530 -63.93 48.13 -11.65
N ASP A 531 -65.15 48.61 -11.85
CA ASP A 531 -65.64 49.84 -11.22
C ASP A 531 -66.75 49.54 -10.21
N LYS A 532 -66.65 50.14 -9.01
CA LYS A 532 -67.65 49.98 -7.94
C LYS A 532 -68.95 50.74 -8.21
N ASP A 533 -68.97 51.59 -9.23
CA ASP A 533 -70.18 52.25 -9.69
C ASP A 533 -71.00 51.35 -10.66
N ALA A 534 -70.51 50.16 -11.04
CA ALA A 534 -71.29 49.17 -11.80
C ALA A 534 -72.49 48.61 -10.98
N PRO A 535 -73.69 48.45 -11.59
CA PRO A 535 -74.01 48.50 -13.01
C PRO A 535 -74.63 49.84 -13.47
N LEU A 536 -74.13 50.99 -13.02
CA LEU A 536 -74.58 52.28 -13.55
C LEU A 536 -74.05 52.49 -14.97
N HIS A 537 -74.95 52.76 -15.92
CA HIS A 537 -74.58 53.14 -17.29
C HIS A 537 -73.60 54.31 -17.28
N TYR A 538 -72.54 54.18 -18.07
CA TYR A 538 -71.35 55.05 -18.13
C TYR A 538 -70.45 55.02 -16.89
N ALA A 539 -70.95 55.34 -15.69
CA ALA A 539 -70.09 55.47 -14.50
C ALA A 539 -69.46 54.15 -14.05
N GLY A 540 -70.06 53.00 -14.39
CA GLY A 540 -69.53 51.66 -14.10
C GLY A 540 -68.94 50.91 -15.30
N GLU A 541 -68.92 51.53 -16.50
CA GLU A 541 -68.43 50.92 -17.74
C GLU A 541 -67.00 51.39 -18.08
N ILE A 542 -66.19 50.51 -18.67
CA ILE A 542 -64.79 50.80 -19.03
C ILE A 542 -64.71 51.20 -20.50
N CYS A 543 -64.28 52.44 -20.77
CA CYS A 543 -64.23 53.00 -22.12
C CYS A 543 -62.84 52.97 -22.75
N GLY A 544 -61.78 52.66 -21.99
CA GLY A 544 -60.44 52.54 -22.59
C GLY A 544 -59.35 52.09 -21.63
N PHE A 545 -58.36 51.42 -22.20
CA PHE A 545 -57.05 51.20 -21.58
C PHE A 545 -56.00 52.05 -22.30
N ARG A 546 -55.10 52.68 -21.56
CA ARG A 546 -53.97 53.43 -22.14
C ARG A 546 -52.65 52.86 -21.63
N VAL A 547 -51.78 52.55 -22.59
CA VAL A 547 -50.39 52.15 -22.33
C VAL A 547 -49.53 53.41 -22.17
N HIS A 548 -48.68 53.39 -21.16
CA HIS A 548 -47.76 54.47 -20.79
C HIS A 548 -46.34 53.91 -20.65
N ASN A 549 -45.34 54.73 -20.97
CA ASN A 549 -43.94 54.35 -20.85
C ASN A 549 -43.60 53.94 -19.40
N GLY A 550 -42.98 52.77 -19.24
CA GLY A 550 -42.38 52.34 -17.99
C GLY A 550 -41.06 53.09 -17.69
N PRO A 551 -40.46 52.88 -16.50
CA PRO A 551 -39.22 53.56 -16.06
C PRO A 551 -38.04 53.40 -17.02
N SER A 552 -38.03 52.33 -17.82
CA SER A 552 -36.95 51.95 -18.74
C SER A 552 -37.10 52.53 -20.17
N GLY A 553 -38.10 53.38 -20.44
CA GLY A 553 -38.19 54.16 -21.67
C GLY A 553 -38.52 53.44 -23.00
N SER A 554 -38.59 52.11 -23.05
CA SER A 554 -38.73 51.35 -24.32
C SER A 554 -40.18 50.92 -24.68
N GLY A 555 -41.11 50.84 -23.72
CA GLY A 555 -42.31 50.01 -23.90
C GLY A 555 -43.61 50.61 -24.50
N SER A 556 -43.84 51.93 -24.58
CA SER A 556 -45.18 52.42 -25.00
C SER A 556 -45.42 52.48 -26.51
N VAL A 557 -44.36 52.41 -27.33
CA VAL A 557 -44.52 52.49 -28.79
C VAL A 557 -44.91 51.13 -29.36
N GLN A 558 -44.40 50.04 -28.79
CA GLN A 558 -44.49 48.68 -29.35
C GLN A 558 -45.73 47.88 -28.92
N PHE A 559 -46.46 48.30 -27.88
CA PHE A 559 -47.65 47.60 -27.38
C PHE A 559 -48.88 48.51 -27.35
N GLU A 560 -50.06 47.92 -27.53
CA GLU A 560 -51.36 48.58 -27.34
C GLU A 560 -52.34 47.70 -26.58
N ALA A 561 -53.29 48.35 -25.89
CA ALA A 561 -54.34 47.68 -25.13
C ALA A 561 -55.71 48.08 -25.68
N VAL A 562 -56.55 47.08 -25.94
CA VAL A 562 -57.87 47.23 -26.56
C VAL A 562 -58.93 46.72 -25.59
N VAL A 563 -60.06 47.42 -25.49
CA VAL A 563 -61.22 46.96 -24.71
C VAL A 563 -61.99 45.94 -25.54
N LEU A 564 -62.18 44.73 -25.00
CA LEU A 564 -62.98 43.69 -25.63
C LEU A 564 -64.47 43.85 -25.28
N ASP A 565 -64.77 44.12 -24.01
CA ASP A 565 -66.14 44.34 -23.53
C ASP A 565 -66.18 45.44 -22.46
N ARG A 566 -66.96 46.49 -22.74
CA ARG A 566 -67.10 47.68 -21.89
C ARG A 566 -67.89 47.42 -20.62
N SER A 567 -68.78 46.44 -20.65
CA SER A 567 -69.70 46.11 -19.55
C SER A 567 -69.07 45.18 -18.52
N THR A 568 -68.18 44.28 -18.96
CA THR A 568 -67.39 43.39 -18.09
C THR A 568 -66.04 43.98 -17.71
N GLY A 569 -65.56 44.97 -18.47
CA GLY A 569 -64.25 45.60 -18.27
C GLY A 569 -63.08 44.75 -18.79
N GLU A 570 -63.34 43.79 -19.67
CA GLU A 570 -62.33 42.92 -20.27
C GLU A 570 -61.48 43.65 -21.32
N GLY A 571 -60.16 43.47 -21.25
CA GLY A 571 -59.20 44.03 -22.19
C GLY A 571 -58.18 43.02 -22.70
N LEU A 572 -57.57 43.34 -23.84
CA LEU A 572 -56.51 42.55 -24.47
C LEU A 572 -55.30 43.43 -24.78
N VAL A 573 -54.10 42.90 -24.57
CA VAL A 573 -52.84 43.55 -24.96
C VAL A 573 -52.28 42.85 -26.20
N ARG A 574 -51.82 43.65 -27.17
CA ARG A 574 -51.14 43.15 -28.39
C ARG A 574 -49.94 44.01 -28.76
N SER A 575 -48.95 43.41 -29.42
CA SER A 575 -47.83 44.14 -30.02
C SER A 575 -48.26 44.80 -31.34
N LYS A 576 -47.61 45.91 -31.69
CA LYS A 576 -47.82 46.63 -32.96
C LYS A 576 -46.91 46.12 -34.08
N GLU A 577 -45.76 45.55 -33.71
CA GLU A 577 -44.76 44.98 -34.59
C GLU A 577 -44.37 43.59 -34.08
N PRO A 578 -43.85 42.70 -34.94
CA PRO A 578 -43.30 41.40 -34.53
C PRO A 578 -42.23 41.56 -33.45
N LEU A 579 -42.16 40.60 -32.54
CA LEU A 579 -41.19 40.57 -31.44
C LEU A 579 -40.10 39.54 -31.75
N ASP A 580 -38.89 39.83 -31.31
CA ASP A 580 -37.68 39.05 -31.55
C ASP A 580 -36.96 38.89 -30.19
N CYS A 581 -36.81 37.66 -29.72
CA CYS A 581 -36.27 37.34 -28.41
C CYS A 581 -34.75 37.48 -28.36
N GLU A 582 -34.05 37.19 -29.46
CA GLU A 582 -32.59 37.35 -29.61
C GLU A 582 -32.20 38.82 -29.38
N SER A 583 -33.05 39.73 -29.83
CA SER A 583 -32.88 41.17 -29.61
C SER A 583 -33.28 41.62 -28.21
N GLN A 584 -34.50 41.29 -27.75
CA GLN A 584 -35.02 41.69 -26.46
C GLN A 584 -36.07 40.72 -25.91
N ARG A 585 -35.65 39.84 -25.01
CA ARG A 585 -36.49 38.82 -24.36
C ARG A 585 -37.58 39.36 -23.41
N GLU A 586 -37.38 40.53 -22.81
CA GLU A 586 -38.30 41.08 -21.80
C GLU A 586 -38.65 42.54 -22.07
N HIS A 587 -39.96 42.84 -22.08
CA HIS A 587 -40.50 44.18 -22.21
C HIS A 587 -41.24 44.57 -20.93
N SER A 588 -41.21 45.86 -20.58
CA SER A 588 -41.93 46.38 -19.40
C SER A 588 -42.52 47.75 -19.68
N PHE A 589 -43.82 47.89 -19.42
CA PHE A 589 -44.57 49.13 -19.60
C PHE A 589 -45.65 49.27 -18.52
N THR A 590 -46.34 50.40 -18.48
CA THR A 590 -47.45 50.61 -17.54
C THR A 590 -48.78 50.77 -18.27
N ILE A 591 -49.86 50.27 -17.70
CA ILE A 591 -51.22 50.36 -18.25
C ILE A 591 -52.15 51.05 -17.26
N GLN A 592 -53.14 51.79 -17.76
CA GLN A 592 -54.12 52.52 -16.95
C GLN A 592 -55.51 52.42 -17.59
N ALA A 593 -56.52 52.06 -16.80
CA ALA A 593 -57.92 51.97 -17.23
C ALA A 593 -58.68 53.28 -17.00
N TYR A 594 -59.68 53.54 -17.85
CA TYR A 594 -60.52 54.73 -17.87
C TYR A 594 -61.99 54.32 -17.90
N ASP A 595 -62.80 54.85 -16.98
CA ASP A 595 -64.25 54.69 -17.00
C ASP A 595 -64.89 55.53 -18.13
N CYS A 596 -66.19 55.37 -18.36
CA CYS A 596 -66.94 56.15 -19.35
C CYS A 596 -67.50 57.49 -18.82
N GLY A 597 -67.20 57.90 -17.58
CA GLY A 597 -67.68 59.17 -17.00
C GLY A 597 -69.17 59.19 -16.62
N GLU A 598 -69.77 60.39 -16.51
CA GLU A 598 -71.18 60.57 -16.12
C GLU A 598 -72.16 60.69 -17.30
N GLY A 599 -71.71 60.45 -18.54
CA GLY A 599 -72.53 60.49 -19.76
C GLY A 599 -71.74 60.13 -21.03
N PRO A 600 -72.39 60.07 -22.20
CA PRO A 600 -71.79 59.61 -23.45
C PRO A 600 -70.62 60.46 -23.96
N ASP A 601 -70.52 61.71 -23.50
CA ASP A 601 -69.44 62.64 -23.85
C ASP A 601 -68.16 62.45 -23.00
N GLY A 602 -68.16 61.53 -22.01
CA GLY A 602 -66.99 61.22 -21.18
C GLY A 602 -66.63 62.28 -20.13
N VAL A 603 -67.54 63.22 -19.85
CA VAL A 603 -67.34 64.27 -18.83
C VAL A 603 -67.23 63.62 -17.45
N ASN A 604 -66.26 64.06 -16.63
CA ASN A 604 -65.91 63.49 -15.32
C ASN A 604 -65.29 62.08 -15.34
N SER A 605 -64.72 61.60 -16.46
CA SER A 605 -64.07 60.28 -16.50
C SER A 605 -62.94 60.15 -15.47
N LYS A 606 -62.93 59.06 -14.69
CA LYS A 606 -61.87 58.75 -13.73
C LYS A 606 -60.90 57.69 -14.26
N LYS A 607 -59.69 57.72 -13.70
CA LYS A 607 -58.56 56.85 -14.10
C LYS A 607 -58.18 55.93 -12.95
N SER A 608 -57.83 54.70 -13.28
CA SER A 608 -57.25 53.75 -12.32
C SER A 608 -55.86 54.18 -11.85
N HIS A 609 -55.27 53.44 -10.90
CA HIS A 609 -53.83 53.51 -10.71
C HIS A 609 -53.10 52.91 -11.92
N LYS A 610 -51.80 53.20 -12.07
CA LYS A 610 -50.97 52.58 -13.11
C LYS A 610 -50.56 51.19 -12.65
N ALA A 611 -50.76 50.20 -13.51
CA ALA A 611 -50.28 48.84 -13.32
C ALA A 611 -49.05 48.60 -14.18
N THR A 612 -48.08 47.82 -13.68
CA THR A 612 -46.91 47.43 -14.47
C THR A 612 -47.19 46.13 -15.21
N VAL A 613 -46.86 46.05 -16.49
CA VAL A 613 -46.98 44.84 -17.30
C VAL A 613 -45.58 44.39 -17.68
N HIS A 614 -45.23 43.17 -17.30
CA HIS A 614 -43.98 42.49 -17.67
C HIS A 614 -44.30 41.45 -18.74
N VAL A 615 -43.84 41.69 -19.97
CA VAL A 615 -44.06 40.78 -21.11
C VAL A 615 -42.77 40.04 -21.41
N ARG A 616 -42.84 38.72 -21.42
CA ARG A 616 -41.75 37.84 -21.83
C ARG A 616 -42.01 37.28 -23.22
N VAL A 617 -41.03 37.41 -24.09
CA VAL A 617 -41.04 36.82 -25.42
C VAL A 617 -40.60 35.36 -25.29
N ASN A 618 -41.41 34.45 -25.82
CA ASN A 618 -41.10 33.03 -25.93
C ASN A 618 -40.53 32.75 -27.33
N ASP A 619 -39.35 32.18 -27.31
CA ASP A 619 -38.51 31.79 -28.44
C ASP A 619 -39.18 30.79 -29.40
N VAL A 620 -38.80 30.85 -30.67
CA VAL A 620 -39.09 29.89 -31.73
C VAL A 620 -37.77 29.40 -32.31
N ASN A 621 -37.56 28.08 -32.32
CA ASN A 621 -36.32 27.46 -32.83
C ASN A 621 -36.09 27.75 -34.34
N GLU A 622 -35.34 28.81 -34.64
CA GLU A 622 -35.04 29.26 -36.00
C GLU A 622 -33.56 29.20 -36.35
N PHE A 623 -32.70 29.13 -35.34
CA PHE A 623 -31.28 28.90 -35.51
C PHE A 623 -30.94 27.40 -35.47
N SER A 624 -29.71 27.09 -35.83
CA SER A 624 -29.23 25.70 -35.87
C SER A 624 -27.80 25.69 -35.36
N PRO A 625 -27.34 24.59 -34.73
CA PRO A 625 -26.04 24.58 -34.08
C PRO A 625 -24.89 24.87 -35.04
N VAL A 626 -23.92 25.65 -34.58
CA VAL A 626 -22.68 25.97 -35.30
C VAL A 626 -21.48 25.55 -34.45
N PHE A 627 -20.63 24.67 -34.98
CA PHE A 627 -19.38 24.30 -34.31
C PHE A 627 -18.44 25.51 -34.17
N VAL A 628 -17.81 25.62 -33.00
CA VAL A 628 -16.81 26.66 -32.71
C VAL A 628 -15.62 26.55 -33.66
N GLU A 629 -15.17 25.33 -33.94
CA GLU A 629 -14.09 25.05 -34.89
C GLU A 629 -14.58 24.13 -36.01
N ARG A 630 -14.08 24.34 -37.24
CA ARG A 630 -14.37 23.44 -38.37
C ARG A 630 -13.54 22.16 -38.32
N ARG A 631 -12.42 22.17 -37.59
CA ARG A 631 -11.48 21.05 -37.50
C ARG A 631 -10.85 20.97 -36.11
N TYR A 632 -10.95 19.80 -35.50
CA TYR A 632 -10.39 19.47 -34.19
C TYR A 632 -9.26 18.45 -34.34
N GLU A 633 -8.11 18.69 -33.71
CA GLU A 633 -6.94 17.82 -33.77
C GLU A 633 -6.49 17.36 -32.39
N ALA A 634 -6.11 16.09 -32.27
CA ALA A 634 -5.57 15.53 -31.03
C ALA A 634 -4.53 14.43 -31.29
N SER A 635 -3.70 14.16 -30.28
CA SER A 635 -2.73 13.06 -30.32
C SER A 635 -2.79 12.20 -29.08
N VAL A 636 -2.81 10.88 -29.23
CA VAL A 636 -2.94 9.91 -28.12
C VAL A 636 -1.93 8.78 -28.25
N PRO A 637 -1.39 8.23 -27.13
CA PRO A 637 -0.53 7.06 -27.20
C PRO A 637 -1.30 5.78 -27.53
N GLU A 638 -0.66 4.86 -28.24
CA GLU A 638 -1.24 3.58 -28.65
C GLU A 638 -1.49 2.64 -27.46
N GLY A 639 -2.37 1.64 -27.66
CA GLY A 639 -2.57 0.54 -26.71
C GLY A 639 -3.41 0.85 -25.48
N ARG A 640 -4.06 2.02 -25.39
CA ARG A 640 -4.96 2.41 -24.28
C ARG A 640 -6.32 2.91 -24.78
N LEU A 641 -7.34 2.77 -23.94
CA LEU A 641 -8.65 3.40 -24.11
C LEU A 641 -8.64 4.75 -23.39
N PHE A 642 -9.15 5.79 -24.05
CA PHE A 642 -9.27 7.14 -23.52
C PHE A 642 -10.74 7.49 -23.45
N ASP A 643 -11.21 7.86 -22.27
CA ASP A 643 -12.57 8.38 -22.07
C ASP A 643 -12.77 9.78 -22.67
N ARG A 644 -11.67 10.50 -22.92
CA ARG A 644 -11.68 11.83 -23.55
C ARG A 644 -10.38 12.10 -24.31
N ILE A 645 -10.47 12.06 -25.64
CA ILE A 645 -9.39 12.37 -26.59
C ILE A 645 -9.39 13.86 -26.93
N VAL A 646 -10.55 14.35 -27.36
CA VAL A 646 -10.80 15.75 -27.71
C VAL A 646 -12.28 16.04 -27.49
N ARG A 647 -12.61 17.28 -27.15
CA ARG A 647 -14.00 17.74 -27.00
C ARG A 647 -14.34 18.67 -28.16
N VAL A 648 -15.40 18.34 -28.90
CA VAL A 648 -16.00 19.24 -29.89
C VAL A 648 -17.07 20.09 -29.22
N GLU A 649 -17.31 21.28 -29.74
CA GLU A 649 -18.24 22.24 -29.13
C GLU A 649 -19.03 22.94 -30.24
N ALA A 650 -20.35 22.94 -30.11
CA ALA A 650 -21.28 23.68 -30.96
C ALA A 650 -22.11 24.67 -30.13
N LEU A 651 -22.47 25.79 -30.75
CA LEU A 651 -23.25 26.87 -30.15
C LEU A 651 -24.47 27.13 -31.03
N ASP A 652 -25.62 27.35 -30.40
CA ASP A 652 -26.84 27.76 -31.09
C ASP A 652 -27.25 29.17 -30.63
N ALA A 653 -27.85 29.94 -31.53
CA ALA A 653 -28.08 31.37 -31.37
C ALA A 653 -29.48 31.71 -30.84
N ASP A 654 -30.40 30.75 -30.76
CA ASP A 654 -31.74 30.98 -30.17
C ASP A 654 -31.62 31.51 -28.73
N CYS A 655 -32.56 32.35 -28.30
CA CYS A 655 -32.46 33.04 -27.00
C CYS A 655 -32.78 32.14 -25.79
N SER A 656 -33.57 31.07 -26.00
CA SER A 656 -34.09 30.24 -24.92
C SER A 656 -33.18 29.05 -24.64
N PRO A 657 -33.02 28.65 -23.36
CA PRO A 657 -32.28 27.44 -23.02
C PRO A 657 -32.85 26.16 -23.64
N GLN A 658 -34.10 26.18 -24.15
CA GLN A 658 -34.73 25.01 -24.75
C GLN A 658 -34.23 24.75 -26.18
N TYR A 659 -33.88 25.80 -26.93
CA TYR A 659 -33.41 25.70 -28.31
C TYR A 659 -31.92 26.01 -28.43
N SER A 660 -31.38 26.88 -27.58
CA SER A 660 -29.96 27.24 -27.59
C SER A 660 -29.00 26.15 -27.09
N GLN A 661 -29.52 25.12 -26.42
CA GLN A 661 -28.73 24.04 -25.85
C GLN A 661 -28.53 22.89 -26.84
N ILE A 662 -27.29 22.39 -26.90
CA ILE A 662 -26.95 21.18 -27.65
C ILE A 662 -27.30 19.95 -26.83
N CYS A 663 -28.21 19.12 -27.34
CA CYS A 663 -28.72 17.95 -26.64
C CYS A 663 -27.88 16.68 -26.89
N PHE A 664 -27.35 16.51 -28.11
CA PHE A 664 -26.46 15.40 -28.42
C PHE A 664 -25.57 15.67 -29.63
N TYR A 665 -24.43 14.96 -29.67
CA TYR A 665 -23.52 14.92 -30.80
C TYR A 665 -23.53 13.52 -31.41
N ASP A 666 -23.17 13.41 -32.68
CA ASP A 666 -23.09 12.12 -33.36
C ASP A 666 -21.91 12.06 -34.34
N ILE A 667 -21.30 10.87 -34.45
CA ILE A 667 -20.23 10.60 -35.42
C ILE A 667 -20.87 10.04 -36.69
N ILE A 668 -20.92 10.86 -37.73
CA ILE A 668 -21.58 10.51 -39.00
C ILE A 668 -20.73 9.57 -39.88
N THR A 669 -19.44 9.41 -39.56
CA THR A 669 -18.54 8.52 -40.32
C THR A 669 -18.67 7.09 -39.79
N PRO A 670 -19.14 6.13 -40.60
CA PRO A 670 -19.33 4.75 -40.14
C PRO A 670 -18.01 4.01 -39.95
N ASN A 671 -18.02 2.98 -39.10
CA ASN A 671 -16.91 2.03 -38.88
C ASN A 671 -15.60 2.68 -38.37
N VAL A 672 -15.70 3.78 -37.62
CA VAL A 672 -14.55 4.36 -36.95
C VAL A 672 -14.44 3.81 -35.52
N PRO A 673 -13.23 3.57 -34.99
CA PRO A 673 -13.03 3.04 -33.64
C PRO A 673 -13.23 4.11 -32.55
N PHE A 674 -14.23 4.98 -32.73
CA PHE A 674 -14.51 6.12 -31.85
C PHE A 674 -16.01 6.22 -31.56
N ALA A 675 -16.33 6.74 -30.39
CA ALA A 675 -17.66 7.13 -29.97
C ALA A 675 -17.62 8.56 -29.42
N ILE A 676 -18.75 9.26 -29.47
CA ILE A 676 -18.91 10.60 -28.90
C ILE A 676 -20.02 10.58 -27.84
N ASP A 677 -19.86 11.33 -26.77
CA ASP A 677 -20.92 11.52 -25.77
C ASP A 677 -21.74 12.81 -26.03
N ASN A 678 -22.79 13.01 -25.24
CA ASN A 678 -23.67 14.17 -25.38
C ASN A 678 -22.97 15.49 -25.00
N ASP A 679 -21.83 15.45 -24.32
CA ASP A 679 -21.04 16.63 -23.96
C ASP A 679 -20.00 17.01 -25.03
N GLY A 680 -19.94 16.23 -26.13
CA GLY A 680 -19.02 16.43 -27.24
C GLY A 680 -17.65 15.78 -27.04
N ASN A 681 -17.46 14.94 -26.02
CA ASN A 681 -16.19 14.24 -25.80
C ASN A 681 -16.07 13.01 -26.68
N ILE A 682 -14.98 12.94 -27.41
CA ILE A 682 -14.63 11.81 -28.28
C ILE A 682 -13.77 10.82 -27.49
N LYS A 683 -14.14 9.54 -27.54
CA LYS A 683 -13.43 8.41 -26.93
C LYS A 683 -13.17 7.32 -27.96
N ASN A 684 -12.12 6.52 -27.79
CA ASN A 684 -11.91 5.34 -28.64
C ASN A 684 -12.62 4.11 -28.06
N THR A 685 -13.19 3.28 -28.93
CA THR A 685 -13.92 2.05 -28.55
C THR A 685 -13.03 0.82 -28.46
N GLU A 686 -11.86 0.87 -29.11
CA GLU A 686 -10.83 -0.16 -29.06
C GLU A 686 -9.43 0.47 -28.92
N PRO A 687 -8.43 -0.23 -28.33
CA PRO A 687 -7.06 0.25 -28.26
C PRO A 687 -6.48 0.53 -29.65
N LEU A 688 -6.01 1.75 -29.89
CA LEU A 688 -5.46 2.17 -31.17
C LEU A 688 -4.04 1.61 -31.37
N ASP A 689 -3.69 1.25 -32.60
CA ASP A 689 -2.36 0.72 -32.98
C ASP A 689 -1.72 1.63 -34.03
N SER A 690 -0.60 2.27 -33.67
CA SER A 690 0.10 3.21 -34.55
C SER A 690 0.62 2.54 -35.82
N LYS A 691 0.91 1.23 -35.78
CA LYS A 691 1.37 0.45 -36.94
C LYS A 691 0.24 0.14 -37.92
N ARG A 692 -0.99 -0.04 -37.41
CA ARG A 692 -2.17 -0.31 -38.25
C ARG A 692 -2.66 0.96 -38.92
N GLN A 693 -2.86 2.03 -38.15
CA GLN A 693 -3.30 3.33 -38.66
C GLN A 693 -2.81 4.45 -37.73
N ARG A 694 -1.91 5.29 -38.26
CA ARG A 694 -1.30 6.39 -37.48
C ARG A 694 -2.21 7.61 -37.34
N VAL A 695 -3.11 7.83 -38.30
CA VAL A 695 -4.00 9.01 -38.32
C VAL A 695 -5.42 8.55 -38.63
N HIS A 696 -6.35 8.90 -37.75
CA HIS A 696 -7.79 8.70 -37.94
C HIS A 696 -8.45 10.03 -38.27
N THR A 697 -9.30 10.05 -39.28
CA THR A 697 -10.07 11.24 -39.70
C THR A 697 -11.53 10.88 -39.85
N PHE A 698 -12.41 11.62 -39.18
CA PHE A 698 -13.86 11.40 -39.22
C PHE A 698 -14.62 12.71 -38.99
N TRP A 699 -15.93 12.68 -39.24
CA TRP A 699 -16.82 13.84 -39.17
C TRP A 699 -17.84 13.69 -38.05
N VAL A 700 -18.17 14.81 -37.41
CA VAL A 700 -19.08 14.90 -36.27
C VAL A 700 -20.14 15.95 -36.55
N THR A 701 -21.37 15.69 -36.13
CA THR A 701 -22.50 16.62 -36.19
C THR A 701 -23.06 16.88 -34.79
N ALA A 702 -23.83 17.96 -34.62
CA ALA A 702 -24.48 18.32 -33.37
C ALA A 702 -25.97 18.55 -33.60
N PHE A 703 -26.77 18.32 -32.56
CA PHE A 703 -28.20 18.57 -32.56
C PHE A 703 -28.57 19.39 -31.34
N ASP A 704 -29.32 20.47 -31.55
CA ASP A 704 -29.93 21.21 -30.47
C ASP A 704 -31.00 20.35 -29.77
N CYS A 705 -31.56 20.88 -28.69
CA CYS A 705 -32.65 20.24 -27.98
C CYS A 705 -34.01 20.34 -28.70
N GLY A 706 -34.11 21.18 -29.73
CA GLY A 706 -35.26 21.27 -30.64
C GLY A 706 -35.20 20.30 -31.84
N LYS A 707 -34.12 19.51 -31.97
CA LYS A 707 -33.79 18.57 -33.05
C LYS A 707 -33.37 19.19 -34.40
N ASN A 708 -33.02 20.47 -34.44
CA ASN A 708 -32.30 21.04 -35.57
C ASN A 708 -30.87 20.50 -35.62
N ARG A 709 -30.45 20.13 -36.82
CA ARG A 709 -29.12 19.60 -37.11
C ARG A 709 -28.15 20.76 -37.33
N ALA A 710 -26.91 20.60 -36.89
CA ALA A 710 -25.85 21.57 -37.13
C ALA A 710 -25.76 21.99 -38.60
N GLN A 711 -25.54 23.29 -38.82
CA GLN A 711 -25.48 23.89 -40.14
C GLN A 711 -24.36 23.28 -41.00
N ALA A 712 -23.24 22.91 -40.37
CA ALA A 712 -22.12 22.23 -40.99
C ALA A 712 -21.47 21.24 -40.00
N ASP A 713 -20.92 20.15 -40.54
CA ASP A 713 -20.25 19.11 -39.73
C ASP A 713 -18.78 19.48 -39.47
N ALA A 714 -18.26 19.09 -38.31
CA ALA A 714 -16.87 19.31 -37.92
C ALA A 714 -15.98 18.10 -38.22
N GLN A 715 -14.76 18.34 -38.70
CA GLN A 715 -13.76 17.29 -38.94
C GLN A 715 -12.92 17.05 -37.68
N VAL A 716 -12.66 15.78 -37.34
CA VAL A 716 -11.79 15.40 -36.22
C VAL A 716 -10.62 14.57 -36.74
N VAL A 717 -9.41 14.92 -36.33
CA VAL A 717 -8.16 14.24 -36.69
C VAL A 717 -7.44 13.76 -35.43
N VAL A 718 -7.32 12.44 -35.25
CA VAL A 718 -6.63 11.82 -34.11
C VAL A 718 -5.34 11.15 -34.58
N THR A 719 -4.20 11.58 -34.04
CA THR A 719 -2.87 11.02 -34.35
C THR A 719 -2.39 10.07 -33.26
N VAL A 720 -2.03 8.84 -33.61
CA VAL A 720 -1.60 7.80 -32.67
C VAL A 720 -0.07 7.82 -32.51
N LYS A 721 0.40 8.07 -31.28
CA LYS A 721 1.82 8.05 -30.89
C LYS A 721 2.22 6.65 -30.39
N PRO A 722 3.40 6.11 -30.77
CA PRO A 722 3.89 4.85 -30.22
C PRO A 722 4.17 4.96 -28.72
N SER A 723 3.89 3.89 -27.95
CA SER A 723 4.09 3.90 -26.49
C SER A 723 5.56 3.63 -26.13
N CYS A 724 6.19 4.53 -25.38
CA CYS A 724 7.52 4.33 -24.78
C CYS A 724 7.50 3.13 -23.83
N LYS A 725 8.49 2.23 -23.93
CA LYS A 725 8.65 1.09 -23.02
C LYS A 725 9.89 1.32 -22.16
N PRO A 726 9.75 1.41 -20.82
CA PRO A 726 10.87 1.67 -19.95
C PRO A 726 11.84 0.48 -19.95
N GLY A 727 13.14 0.76 -20.05
CA GLY A 727 14.13 -0.27 -20.27
C GLY A 727 15.52 0.25 -20.61
N TRP A 728 16.47 -0.69 -20.61
CA TRP A 728 17.80 -0.49 -21.14
C TRP A 728 17.79 -0.54 -22.67
N ILE A 729 18.37 0.47 -23.31
CA ILE A 729 18.54 0.58 -24.76
C ILE A 729 20.04 0.52 -25.07
N GLY A 730 20.42 -0.13 -26.19
CA GLY A 730 21.82 -0.29 -26.57
C GLY A 730 22.51 -1.52 -25.94
N TRP A 731 21.75 -2.49 -25.43
CA TRP A 731 22.32 -3.75 -24.91
C TRP A 731 23.03 -4.56 -25.99
N THR A 732 24.30 -4.87 -25.75
CA THR A 732 25.10 -5.75 -26.62
C THR A 732 25.27 -7.11 -25.96
N LYS A 733 24.63 -8.14 -26.53
CA LYS A 733 24.59 -9.49 -25.93
C LYS A 733 25.93 -10.23 -25.98
N ARG A 734 26.77 -9.95 -26.99
CA ARG A 734 28.05 -10.62 -27.23
C ARG A 734 29.15 -9.57 -27.28
N VAL A 735 30.13 -9.70 -26.39
CA VAL A 735 31.35 -8.89 -26.38
C VAL A 735 32.54 -9.82 -26.61
N GLU A 736 33.49 -9.42 -27.42
CA GLU A 736 34.70 -10.21 -27.70
C GLU A 736 35.92 -9.54 -27.08
N TYR A 737 36.74 -10.33 -26.40
CA TYR A 737 37.96 -9.88 -25.77
C TYR A 737 39.16 -10.53 -26.44
N THR A 738 40.05 -9.72 -26.99
CA THR A 738 41.33 -10.16 -27.54
C THR A 738 42.39 -10.10 -26.43
N PRO A 739 43.04 -11.22 -26.07
CA PRO A 739 44.10 -11.22 -25.07
C PRO A 739 45.17 -10.16 -25.36
N GLY A 740 45.56 -9.39 -24.33
CA GLY A 740 46.56 -8.32 -24.45
C GLY A 740 46.01 -6.93 -24.81
N SER A 741 44.71 -6.77 -25.06
CA SER A 741 44.10 -5.47 -25.37
C SER A 741 43.90 -4.55 -24.16
N GLY A 742 44.29 -4.96 -22.95
CA GLY A 742 44.07 -4.20 -21.71
C GLY A 742 42.61 -4.27 -21.24
N SER A 743 42.09 -3.17 -20.68
CA SER A 743 40.67 -3.06 -20.27
C SER A 743 39.79 -2.63 -21.44
N ILE A 744 38.64 -3.28 -21.64
CA ILE A 744 37.67 -2.92 -22.69
C ILE A 744 36.31 -2.55 -22.08
N PRO A 745 35.57 -1.55 -22.62
CA PRO A 745 34.24 -1.21 -22.13
C PRO A 745 33.23 -2.30 -22.50
N LEU A 746 32.43 -2.72 -21.52
CA LEU A 746 31.39 -3.75 -21.75
C LEU A 746 30.13 -3.16 -22.38
N PHE A 747 29.76 -1.92 -22.04
CA PHE A 747 28.45 -1.35 -22.34
C PHE A 747 28.50 0.07 -22.94
N PRO A 748 29.26 0.33 -24.03
CA PRO A 748 29.55 1.69 -24.50
C PRO A 748 28.32 2.48 -25.01
N SER A 749 27.26 1.80 -25.44
CA SER A 749 26.03 2.44 -25.97
C SER A 749 24.80 2.29 -25.06
N LEU A 750 25.00 1.70 -23.88
CA LEU A 750 23.92 1.35 -22.97
C LEU A 750 23.41 2.58 -22.23
N HIS A 751 22.10 2.81 -22.27
CA HIS A 751 21.46 3.90 -21.54
C HIS A 751 20.05 3.50 -21.08
N LEU A 752 19.62 4.03 -19.94
CA LEU A 752 18.34 3.76 -19.30
C LEU A 752 17.31 4.83 -19.70
N GLU A 753 16.14 4.39 -20.20
CA GLU A 753 15.00 5.26 -20.52
C GLU A 753 13.82 4.96 -19.56
N THR A 754 13.31 5.99 -18.88
CA THR A 754 12.28 5.86 -17.82
C THR A 754 10.89 6.39 -18.20
N CYS A 755 10.66 6.77 -19.46
CA CYS A 755 9.35 7.17 -20.00
C CYS A 755 8.56 8.18 -19.11
N GLU A 756 9.22 9.24 -18.64
CA GLU A 756 8.67 10.36 -17.83
C GLU A 756 8.35 10.05 -16.35
N GLU A 757 8.75 8.88 -15.82
CA GLU A 757 8.66 8.60 -14.39
C GLU A 757 9.87 9.10 -13.60
N THR A 758 9.63 9.62 -12.39
CA THR A 758 10.66 10.16 -11.50
C THR A 758 11.21 9.09 -10.56
N VAL A 759 12.53 8.85 -10.64
CA VAL A 759 13.27 7.88 -9.81
C VAL A 759 14.21 8.65 -8.87
N TRP A 760 14.36 8.21 -7.63
CA TRP A 760 15.23 8.88 -6.64
C TRP A 760 16.52 8.12 -6.33
N ASN A 761 16.56 6.81 -6.62
CA ASN A 761 17.77 6.00 -6.46
C ASN A 761 17.75 4.84 -7.47
N ILE A 762 18.88 4.66 -8.14
CA ILE A 762 19.11 3.67 -9.18
C ILE A 762 20.28 2.81 -8.72
N GLN A 763 20.06 1.51 -8.63
CA GLN A 763 21.09 0.54 -8.30
C GLN A 763 21.22 -0.47 -9.44
N ALA A 764 22.42 -0.60 -10.02
CA ALA A 764 22.72 -1.66 -10.98
C ALA A 764 23.84 -2.56 -10.48
N THR A 765 23.69 -3.85 -10.71
CA THR A 765 24.69 -4.88 -10.38
C THR A 765 25.08 -5.60 -11.65
N VAL A 766 26.36 -5.50 -12.00
CA VAL A 766 27.01 -6.24 -13.08
C VAL A 766 27.71 -7.44 -12.45
N GLU A 767 27.36 -8.64 -12.89
CA GLU A 767 27.91 -9.91 -12.43
C GLU A 767 28.58 -10.61 -13.61
N LEU A 768 29.86 -10.95 -13.43
CA LEU A 768 30.69 -11.75 -14.33
C LEU A 768 30.86 -13.13 -13.71
N GLN A 769 30.29 -14.16 -14.35
CA GLN A 769 30.34 -15.51 -13.80
C GLN A 769 31.61 -16.26 -14.24
N THR A 770 32.58 -16.33 -13.33
CA THR A 770 33.87 -17.03 -13.50
C THR A 770 33.93 -18.39 -12.77
N GLY A 771 32.90 -18.75 -12.01
CA GLY A 771 32.91 -19.89 -11.08
C GLY A 771 32.98 -21.30 -11.70
N HIS A 772 32.90 -21.45 -13.03
CA HIS A 772 33.07 -22.75 -13.70
C HIS A 772 34.54 -23.13 -13.94
N ILE A 773 35.49 -22.27 -13.52
CA ILE A 773 36.90 -22.33 -13.92
C ILE A 773 37.84 -22.65 -12.74
N GLY A 774 37.43 -22.55 -11.46
CA GLY A 774 38.34 -22.88 -10.34
C GLY A 774 37.92 -22.32 -8.98
N LYS A 775 38.88 -22.18 -8.05
CA LYS A 775 38.72 -21.62 -6.70
C LYS A 775 38.41 -20.10 -6.79
N GLY A 776 37.15 -19.73 -7.02
CA GLY A 776 36.62 -18.35 -6.91
C GLY A 776 36.95 -17.39 -8.07
N CYS A 777 38.13 -17.48 -8.68
CA CYS A 777 38.55 -16.73 -9.88
C CYS A 777 39.38 -17.64 -10.81
N ASP A 778 39.47 -17.31 -12.10
CA ASP A 778 40.32 -18.02 -13.06
C ASP A 778 41.80 -17.79 -12.71
N ARG A 779 42.45 -18.83 -12.19
CA ARG A 779 43.89 -18.85 -11.83
C ARG A 779 44.63 -19.95 -12.57
N ASP A 780 44.06 -20.44 -13.66
CA ASP A 780 44.43 -21.69 -14.34
C ASP A 780 45.85 -21.72 -14.94
N SER A 781 46.62 -20.64 -14.84
CA SER A 781 47.92 -20.51 -15.50
C SER A 781 49.14 -20.74 -14.60
N TYR A 782 49.01 -20.72 -13.26
CA TYR A 782 50.17 -20.75 -12.37
C TYR A 782 49.94 -21.62 -11.13
N SER A 783 50.92 -22.46 -10.79
CA SER A 783 50.95 -23.17 -9.49
C SER A 783 51.01 -22.17 -8.32
N ASP A 784 50.50 -22.56 -7.14
CA ASP A 784 50.51 -21.70 -5.93
C ASP A 784 51.92 -21.16 -5.62
N ARG A 785 52.95 -22.00 -5.83
CA ARG A 785 54.37 -21.64 -5.70
C ARG A 785 54.81 -20.57 -6.70
N SER A 786 54.36 -20.65 -7.95
CA SER A 786 54.67 -19.68 -9.00
C SER A 786 53.97 -18.34 -8.75
N VAL A 787 52.72 -18.35 -8.30
CA VAL A 787 51.96 -17.13 -7.96
C VAL A 787 52.63 -16.37 -6.82
N ARG A 788 53.11 -17.07 -5.79
CA ARG A 788 53.84 -16.46 -4.66
C ARG A 788 55.11 -15.76 -5.09
N ARG A 789 55.91 -16.40 -5.96
CA ARG A 789 57.11 -15.77 -6.54
C ARG A 789 56.75 -14.52 -7.34
N LEU A 790 55.69 -14.58 -8.16
CA LEU A 790 55.19 -13.44 -8.92
C LEU A 790 54.70 -12.29 -8.03
N CYS A 791 54.17 -12.60 -6.85
CA CYS A 791 53.75 -11.63 -5.85
C CYS A 791 54.90 -11.09 -4.98
N GLY A 792 56.14 -11.52 -5.21
CA GLY A 792 57.30 -11.05 -4.46
C GLY A 792 57.45 -11.68 -3.07
N ALA A 793 56.83 -12.84 -2.83
CA ALA A 793 57.03 -13.60 -1.59
C ALA A 793 58.51 -14.03 -1.44
N VAL A 794 59.04 -13.90 -0.23
CA VAL A 794 60.46 -14.18 0.09
C VAL A 794 60.66 -15.69 0.28
N ARG A 795 61.82 -16.22 -0.12
CA ARG A 795 62.18 -17.65 0.05
C ARG A 795 62.20 -18.04 1.55
N GLY A 796 61.76 -19.25 1.88
CA GLY A 796 61.77 -19.79 3.26
C GLY A 796 60.47 -20.45 3.74
N GLU A 797 59.48 -20.61 2.86
CA GLU A 797 58.23 -21.32 3.17
C GLU A 797 58.41 -22.84 3.20
N VAL A 798 57.64 -23.50 4.06
CA VAL A 798 57.57 -24.95 4.19
C VAL A 798 56.18 -25.41 3.76
N ASP A 799 56.11 -26.23 2.72
CA ASP A 799 54.86 -26.89 2.31
C ASP A 799 54.62 -28.12 3.19
N LEU A 800 53.48 -28.13 3.89
CA LEU A 800 53.10 -29.22 4.78
C LEU A 800 52.32 -30.34 4.06
N LEU A 801 51.75 -30.04 2.88
CA LEU A 801 51.07 -31.00 2.01
C LEU A 801 51.66 -31.00 0.58
N PRO A 802 52.97 -31.32 0.42
CA PRO A 802 53.61 -31.35 -0.90
C PRO A 802 53.13 -32.53 -1.75
N PRO A 803 53.36 -32.48 -3.08
CA PRO A 803 53.15 -33.62 -3.97
C PRO A 803 53.81 -34.91 -3.47
N PRO A 804 53.12 -36.07 -3.52
CA PRO A 804 53.68 -37.34 -3.12
C PRO A 804 54.99 -37.63 -3.87
N SER A 805 56.09 -37.74 -3.13
CA SER A 805 57.43 -38.03 -3.67
C SER A 805 58.23 -38.86 -2.67
N PRO A 806 59.35 -39.49 -3.06
CA PRO A 806 60.21 -40.24 -2.13
C PRO A 806 60.69 -39.39 -0.94
N ALA A 807 60.87 -38.07 -1.14
CA ALA A 807 61.23 -37.11 -0.10
C ALA A 807 60.04 -36.69 0.79
N ALA A 808 58.80 -36.87 0.33
CA ALA A 808 57.57 -36.52 1.02
C ALA A 808 56.60 -37.70 1.17
N ASN A 809 57.05 -38.74 1.85
CA ASN A 809 56.27 -39.97 2.01
C ASN A 809 54.99 -39.81 2.85
N TRP A 810 54.89 -38.78 3.70
CA TRP A 810 53.74 -38.59 4.61
C TRP A 810 52.45 -38.12 3.92
N THR A 811 52.53 -37.65 2.67
CA THR A 811 51.35 -37.30 1.86
C THR A 811 50.90 -38.42 0.93
N SER A 812 51.66 -39.52 0.82
CA SER A 812 51.38 -40.63 -0.10
C SER A 812 50.10 -41.41 0.20
N SER A 813 49.64 -41.38 1.46
CA SER A 813 48.43 -42.07 1.91
C SER A 813 47.15 -41.24 1.77
N LEU A 814 47.25 -39.97 1.39
CA LEU A 814 46.11 -39.06 1.28
C LEU A 814 45.49 -39.11 -0.14
N PRO A 815 44.15 -39.18 -0.28
CA PRO A 815 43.52 -39.08 -1.58
C PRO A 815 43.66 -37.67 -2.16
N THR A 816 44.06 -37.59 -3.43
CA THR A 816 44.16 -36.34 -4.19
C THR A 816 43.06 -36.24 -5.25
N LEU A 817 42.55 -35.02 -5.47
CA LEU A 817 41.64 -34.68 -6.57
C LEU A 817 42.41 -33.86 -7.62
N PRO A 818 42.22 -34.13 -8.93
CA PRO A 818 42.80 -33.30 -9.98
C PRO A 818 42.13 -31.93 -10.00
N SER A 819 42.92 -30.87 -10.18
CA SER A 819 42.46 -29.49 -10.36
C SER A 819 42.92 -28.94 -11.72
N SER A 820 42.28 -27.88 -12.20
CA SER A 820 42.67 -27.15 -13.43
C SER A 820 43.98 -26.36 -13.26
N ASP A 821 44.25 -25.88 -12.04
CA ASP A 821 45.38 -24.99 -11.69
C ASP A 821 46.71 -25.72 -11.39
N SER A 822 46.82 -27.01 -11.72
CA SER A 822 47.95 -27.90 -11.38
C SER A 822 48.26 -28.06 -9.87
N SER A 823 47.44 -27.50 -8.97
CA SER A 823 47.59 -27.64 -7.52
C SER A 823 46.96 -28.94 -7.00
N LEU A 824 47.61 -29.62 -6.06
CA LEU A 824 47.01 -30.82 -5.47
C LEU A 824 45.95 -30.44 -4.44
N VAL A 825 44.79 -31.07 -4.56
CA VAL A 825 43.69 -30.96 -3.59
C VAL A 825 43.60 -32.26 -2.80
N PHE A 826 43.78 -32.19 -1.49
CA PHE A 826 43.76 -33.34 -0.58
C PHE A 826 42.40 -33.48 0.11
N SER A 827 41.89 -34.71 0.20
CA SER A 827 40.58 -35.01 0.80
C SER A 827 40.69 -35.62 2.19
N PHE A 828 39.98 -35.00 3.15
CA PHE A 828 39.95 -35.41 4.55
C PHE A 828 38.55 -35.91 4.93
N ASN A 829 38.49 -37.12 5.50
CA ASN A 829 37.25 -37.83 5.82
C ASN A 829 36.91 -37.84 7.32
N GLY A 830 37.62 -37.05 8.13
CA GLY A 830 37.42 -36.93 9.57
C GLY A 830 37.79 -38.14 10.44
N SER A 831 38.37 -39.19 9.88
CA SER A 831 38.76 -40.39 10.64
C SER A 831 40.20 -40.82 10.36
N ASN A 832 40.47 -41.34 9.15
CA ASN A 832 41.72 -42.04 8.83
C ASN A 832 42.63 -41.25 7.85
N HIS A 833 42.13 -40.18 7.24
CA HIS A 833 42.93 -39.34 6.34
C HIS A 833 43.65 -38.26 7.17
N VAL A 834 44.81 -38.60 7.73
CA VAL A 834 45.61 -37.70 8.56
C VAL A 834 47.06 -37.69 8.05
N ALA A 835 47.62 -36.50 7.83
CA ALA A 835 49.04 -36.35 7.47
C ALA A 835 49.89 -36.15 8.73
N VAL A 836 50.95 -36.95 8.89
CA VAL A 836 51.91 -36.86 10.01
C VAL A 836 53.20 -36.24 9.49
N VAL A 837 53.47 -34.99 9.85
CA VAL A 837 54.63 -34.24 9.34
C VAL A 837 55.91 -34.66 10.08
N PRO A 838 57.01 -35.00 9.38
CA PRO A 838 58.26 -35.44 10.03
C PRO A 838 58.92 -34.37 10.92
N ASP A 839 59.56 -34.79 12.02
CA ASP A 839 60.19 -33.90 13.01
C ASP A 839 61.25 -32.96 12.40
N LEU A 840 61.93 -33.36 11.31
CA LEU A 840 62.91 -32.52 10.60
C LEU A 840 62.26 -31.25 10.01
N VAL A 841 61.02 -31.36 9.54
CA VAL A 841 60.23 -30.28 8.94
C VAL A 841 59.62 -29.40 10.03
N VAL A 842 59.23 -30.01 11.16
CA VAL A 842 58.63 -29.32 12.32
C VAL A 842 59.66 -28.48 13.09
N SER A 843 60.91 -28.93 13.17
CA SER A 843 61.98 -28.21 13.88
C SER A 843 62.28 -26.82 13.30
N ALA A 844 61.96 -26.60 12.02
CA ALA A 844 62.09 -25.31 11.35
C ALA A 844 61.00 -24.30 11.73
N LEU A 845 59.94 -24.72 12.43
CA LEU A 845 58.76 -23.91 12.77
C LEU A 845 58.85 -23.19 14.13
N SER A 846 59.96 -23.36 14.86
CA SER A 846 60.17 -22.76 16.18
C SER A 846 60.46 -21.26 16.08
N GLY A 847 59.45 -20.41 16.29
CA GLY A 847 59.61 -18.96 16.39
C GLY A 847 58.33 -18.24 16.83
N ASP A 848 58.46 -17.07 17.45
CA ASP A 848 57.33 -16.25 17.96
C ASP A 848 56.49 -15.59 16.86
N HIS A 849 56.94 -15.66 15.61
CA HIS A 849 56.31 -15.05 14.45
C HIS A 849 56.25 -16.04 13.29
N PHE A 850 55.05 -16.27 12.74
CA PHE A 850 54.87 -17.11 11.55
C PHE A 850 53.61 -16.72 10.79
N THR A 851 53.56 -17.09 9.50
CA THR A 851 52.35 -17.03 8.68
C THR A 851 51.96 -18.44 8.24
N LEU A 852 50.71 -18.85 8.50
CA LEU A 852 50.10 -20.09 8.03
C LEU A 852 49.09 -19.75 6.92
N GLN A 853 49.25 -20.34 5.73
CA GLN A 853 48.35 -20.14 4.60
C GLN A 853 47.77 -21.48 4.15
N LEU A 854 46.49 -21.50 3.83
CA LEU A 854 45.82 -22.68 3.28
C LEU A 854 44.54 -22.30 2.52
N TRP A 855 44.22 -23.10 1.50
CA TRP A 855 42.90 -23.13 0.90
C TRP A 855 42.07 -24.20 1.55
N MET A 856 40.86 -23.86 1.99
CA MET A 856 39.93 -24.84 2.55
C MET A 856 38.57 -24.76 1.87
N ARG A 857 37.94 -25.93 1.74
CA ARG A 857 36.53 -26.08 1.44
C ARG A 857 35.95 -27.12 2.38
N ARG A 858 34.90 -26.76 3.11
CA ARG A 858 34.27 -27.65 4.08
C ARG A 858 33.15 -28.46 3.40
N GLY A 859 33.06 -29.75 3.72
CA GLY A 859 32.09 -30.66 3.11
C GLY A 859 32.62 -31.35 1.84
N GLY A 860 32.25 -32.62 1.67
CA GLY A 860 32.70 -33.47 0.56
C GLY A 860 31.64 -33.64 -0.54
N ALA A 861 32.08 -34.13 -1.71
CA ALA A 861 31.28 -34.27 -2.94
C ALA A 861 30.00 -35.14 -2.85
N ASN A 862 29.71 -35.76 -1.70
CA ASN A 862 28.55 -36.64 -1.49
C ASN A 862 27.72 -36.30 -0.23
N ILE A 863 27.85 -35.10 0.34
CA ILE A 863 27.05 -34.69 1.49
C ILE A 863 26.04 -33.64 1.04
N GLN A 864 24.76 -34.02 1.00
CA GLN A 864 23.65 -33.09 0.78
C GLN A 864 23.71 -31.94 1.79
N PRO A 865 23.35 -30.70 1.40
CA PRO A 865 23.27 -29.59 2.33
C PRO A 865 22.31 -29.96 3.45
N ALA A 866 22.79 -29.94 4.70
CA ALA A 866 22.01 -30.29 5.88
C ALA A 866 20.92 -29.23 6.12
N THR A 867 19.85 -29.32 5.34
CA THR A 867 18.60 -28.64 5.64
C THR A 867 17.88 -29.44 6.73
N ALA A 868 17.75 -28.80 7.89
CA ALA A 868 16.90 -29.20 9.01
C ALA A 868 17.19 -30.55 9.69
N GLN A 869 18.14 -30.58 10.63
CA GLN A 869 18.10 -31.57 11.73
C GLN A 869 18.37 -30.93 13.10
N THR A 870 17.29 -30.93 13.90
CA THR A 870 17.21 -31.21 15.34
C THR A 870 18.38 -30.80 16.25
N ARG A 871 18.09 -29.84 17.14
CA ARG A 871 18.74 -29.67 18.46
C ARG A 871 18.94 -31.03 19.12
N GLY A 872 20.19 -31.49 19.27
CA GLY A 872 20.42 -32.80 19.92
C GLY A 872 21.87 -33.16 20.25
N ASN A 873 22.82 -32.99 19.33
CA ASN A 873 24.23 -33.37 19.60
C ASN A 873 25.14 -32.15 19.59
N ARG A 874 25.99 -32.02 20.62
CA ARG A 874 27.12 -31.08 20.65
C ARG A 874 27.94 -31.31 19.38
N LYS A 875 28.04 -30.30 18.50
CA LYS A 875 28.94 -30.36 17.34
C LYS A 875 30.36 -30.51 17.90
N GLU A 876 31.09 -31.54 17.47
CA GLU A 876 32.49 -31.73 17.87
C GLU A 876 33.39 -30.70 17.16
N GLU A 877 34.52 -30.36 17.77
CA GLU A 877 35.52 -29.45 17.21
C GLU A 877 36.38 -30.21 16.19
N GLU A 878 36.39 -29.76 14.93
CA GLU A 878 37.14 -30.37 13.83
C GLU A 878 38.50 -29.67 13.68
N THR A 879 39.61 -30.41 13.63
CA THR A 879 40.97 -29.86 13.66
C THR A 879 41.64 -29.93 12.30
N ILE A 880 42.04 -28.77 11.79
CA ILE A 880 42.74 -28.61 10.50
C ILE A 880 44.23 -28.89 10.67
N VAL A 881 44.89 -28.19 11.61
CA VAL A 881 46.31 -28.35 11.95
C VAL A 881 46.43 -28.50 13.45
N CYS A 882 47.21 -29.48 13.91
CA CYS A 882 47.47 -29.74 15.31
C CYS A 882 48.95 -30.02 15.55
N SER A 883 49.61 -29.30 16.44
CA SER A 883 50.93 -29.67 16.96
C SER A 883 50.78 -30.13 18.41
N THR A 884 51.15 -31.37 18.69
CA THR A 884 51.13 -31.93 20.05
C THR A 884 52.54 -31.89 20.65
N VAL A 885 52.66 -31.34 21.86
CA VAL A 885 53.90 -31.30 22.64
C VAL A 885 53.76 -32.21 23.85
N LYS A 886 54.71 -33.14 24.02
CA LYS A 886 54.74 -34.06 25.17
C LYS A 886 55.41 -33.40 26.38
N ASN A 887 54.72 -33.40 27.52
CA ASN A 887 55.25 -33.01 28.83
C ASN A 887 55.33 -34.21 29.78
N ASP A 888 56.01 -34.06 30.93
CA ASP A 888 56.30 -35.15 31.87
C ASP A 888 55.03 -35.87 32.38
N ASP A 889 53.90 -35.14 32.54
CA ASP A 889 52.60 -35.69 32.98
C ASP A 889 51.39 -35.22 32.14
N SER A 890 51.57 -34.39 31.09
CA SER A 890 50.48 -33.86 30.26
C SER A 890 50.92 -33.52 28.83
N PHE A 891 49.99 -33.18 27.93
CA PHE A 891 50.29 -32.75 26.57
C PHE A 891 49.78 -31.33 26.35
N SER A 892 50.62 -30.46 25.78
CA SER A 892 50.22 -29.11 25.36
C SER A 892 49.99 -29.13 23.84
N HIS A 893 48.85 -28.61 23.39
CA HIS A 893 48.47 -28.63 21.97
C HIS A 893 48.55 -27.23 21.39
N TYR A 894 48.99 -27.09 20.14
CA TYR A 894 48.72 -25.93 19.29
C TYR A 894 47.72 -26.41 18.26
N SER A 895 46.62 -25.69 18.03
CA SER A 895 45.63 -26.15 17.06
C SER A 895 44.91 -25.03 16.32
N LEU A 896 44.66 -25.27 15.04
CA LEU A 896 43.73 -24.54 14.21
C LEU A 896 42.52 -25.45 13.96
N SER A 897 41.35 -25.04 14.47
CA SER A 897 40.14 -25.85 14.48
C SER A 897 38.91 -25.06 14.01
N VAL A 898 37.91 -25.78 13.51
CA VAL A 898 36.60 -25.23 13.13
C VAL A 898 35.49 -25.88 13.97
N HIS A 899 34.58 -25.06 14.48
CA HIS A 899 33.44 -25.52 15.28
C HIS A 899 32.18 -24.72 14.91
N GLY A 900 31.23 -25.39 14.23
CA GLY A 900 30.12 -24.68 13.59
C GLY A 900 30.64 -23.66 12.57
N CYS A 901 30.14 -22.43 12.57
CA CYS A 901 30.61 -21.34 11.69
C CYS A 901 31.65 -20.45 12.40
N ARG A 902 32.60 -21.09 13.08
CA ARG A 902 33.68 -20.41 13.81
C ARG A 902 35.01 -21.10 13.53
N LEU A 903 36.03 -20.29 13.33
CA LEU A 903 37.43 -20.71 13.28
C LEU A 903 38.06 -20.36 14.62
N SER A 904 38.83 -21.28 15.23
CA SER A 904 39.60 -21.02 16.42
C SER A 904 41.06 -21.39 16.26
N LEU A 905 41.92 -20.52 16.77
CA LEU A 905 43.35 -20.78 16.92
C LEU A 905 43.66 -20.85 18.42
N PHE A 906 44.12 -22.01 18.87
CA PHE A 906 44.72 -22.17 20.19
C PHE A 906 46.24 -22.08 20.06
N TYR A 907 46.83 -21.06 20.70
CA TYR A 907 48.26 -20.74 20.59
C TYR A 907 48.92 -20.57 21.94
N TRP A 908 50.10 -21.16 22.08
CA TRP A 908 50.96 -21.07 23.27
C TRP A 908 52.31 -20.41 22.95
N PRO A 909 52.51 -19.12 23.22
CA PRO A 909 53.79 -18.46 22.94
C PRO A 909 54.95 -19.07 23.74
N ASP A 910 56.12 -19.22 23.10
CA ASP A 910 57.36 -19.77 23.71
C ASP A 910 58.07 -18.75 24.64
N VAL A 911 57.28 -17.98 25.36
CA VAL A 911 57.73 -16.96 26.31
C VAL A 911 57.44 -17.47 27.72
N SER A 912 58.47 -17.58 28.55
CA SER A 912 58.49 -18.21 29.87
C SER A 912 57.50 -17.67 30.93
N ALA A 913 56.66 -16.68 30.58
CA ALA A 913 55.64 -16.05 31.42
C ALA A 913 54.24 -15.94 30.78
N ALA A 914 54.03 -16.45 29.56
CA ALA A 914 52.79 -16.22 28.81
C ALA A 914 51.78 -17.36 28.96
N ARG A 915 50.50 -17.00 29.15
CA ARG A 915 49.38 -17.96 29.26
C ARG A 915 48.90 -18.40 27.87
N PRO A 916 48.35 -19.62 27.72
CA PRO A 916 47.70 -20.04 26.49
C PRO A 916 46.53 -19.11 26.14
N VAL A 917 46.39 -18.81 24.85
CA VAL A 917 45.34 -17.92 24.33
C VAL A 917 44.58 -18.64 23.23
N LYS A 918 43.24 -18.56 23.29
CA LYS A 918 42.35 -19.01 22.21
C LYS A 918 41.78 -17.79 21.48
N PHE A 919 42.12 -17.64 20.21
CA PHE A 919 41.55 -16.65 19.30
C PHE A 919 40.37 -17.27 18.57
N LEU A 920 39.25 -16.54 18.47
CA LEU A 920 38.02 -17.02 17.87
C LEU A 920 37.48 -16.03 16.83
N TRP A 921 37.20 -16.52 15.62
CA TRP A 921 36.55 -15.77 14.55
C TRP A 921 35.20 -16.41 14.21
N LYS A 922 34.16 -15.59 14.03
CA LYS A 922 32.87 -16.05 13.48
C LYS A 922 32.87 -15.76 11.98
N LEU A 923 32.89 -16.82 11.16
CA LEU A 923 33.07 -16.74 9.71
C LEU A 923 31.96 -17.54 9.02
N GLU A 924 31.19 -16.89 8.16
CA GLU A 924 30.17 -17.56 7.33
C GLU A 924 30.80 -18.40 6.22
N GLN A 925 31.98 -17.99 5.77
CA GLN A 925 32.88 -18.64 4.80
C GLN A 925 33.32 -20.06 5.24
N VAL A 926 33.17 -20.40 6.53
CA VAL A 926 33.46 -21.75 7.04
C VAL A 926 32.25 -22.68 6.89
N CYS A 927 31.09 -22.14 6.47
CA CYS A 927 29.80 -22.83 6.44
C CYS A 927 29.08 -22.80 5.07
N ASP A 928 29.56 -22.06 4.09
CA ASP A 928 28.94 -21.93 2.75
C ASP A 928 29.35 -23.03 1.75
N SER A 929 30.29 -23.90 2.13
CA SER A 929 30.78 -25.02 1.32
C SER A 929 31.50 -24.58 0.03
N GLU A 930 31.97 -23.34 -0.03
CA GLU A 930 32.78 -22.78 -1.11
C GLU A 930 34.28 -22.83 -0.76
N TRP A 931 35.14 -22.50 -1.73
CA TRP A 931 36.58 -22.42 -1.52
C TRP A 931 36.98 -21.05 -0.95
N HIS A 932 37.69 -21.06 0.17
CA HIS A 932 38.21 -19.85 0.80
C HIS A 932 39.71 -19.96 1.08
N HIS A 933 40.42 -18.85 0.88
CA HIS A 933 41.83 -18.71 1.23
C HIS A 933 41.96 -18.12 2.63
N LEU A 934 42.61 -18.87 3.53
CA LEU A 934 42.92 -18.42 4.88
C LEU A 934 44.42 -18.14 4.98
N SER A 935 44.77 -16.90 5.34
CA SER A 935 46.13 -16.51 5.69
C SER A 935 46.15 -15.97 7.10
N LEU A 936 46.73 -16.74 8.02
CA LEU A 936 46.85 -16.42 9.43
C LEU A 936 48.25 -15.92 9.73
N SER A 937 48.35 -14.64 10.08
CA SER A 937 49.61 -13.98 10.46
C SER A 937 49.67 -13.84 11.98
N VAL A 938 50.58 -14.57 12.61
CA VAL A 938 50.75 -14.59 14.07
C VAL A 938 51.99 -13.78 14.43
N GLN A 939 51.78 -12.64 15.12
CA GLN A 939 52.83 -11.78 15.68
C GLN A 939 52.47 -11.46 17.14
N PHE A 940 52.65 -12.43 18.04
CA PHE A 940 52.12 -12.36 19.40
C PHE A 940 52.55 -11.07 20.14
N PRO A 941 51.62 -10.34 20.81
CA PRO A 941 50.24 -10.71 21.12
C PRO A 941 49.20 -10.49 20.00
N SER A 942 49.61 -9.95 18.85
CA SER A 942 48.73 -9.69 17.71
C SER A 942 48.55 -10.94 16.83
N VAL A 943 47.33 -11.18 16.40
CA VAL A 943 47.02 -12.19 15.38
C VAL A 943 46.07 -11.57 14.37
N THR A 944 46.43 -11.64 13.10
CA THR A 944 45.62 -11.13 12.00
C THR A 944 45.21 -12.28 11.10
N LEU A 945 43.91 -12.49 10.94
CA LEU A 945 43.37 -13.44 9.98
C LEU A 945 42.93 -12.69 8.73
N TYR A 946 43.43 -13.12 7.58
CA TYR A 946 42.93 -12.73 6.28
C TYR A 946 42.10 -13.89 5.72
N VAL A 947 40.83 -13.64 5.44
CA VAL A 947 39.96 -14.55 4.68
C VAL A 947 39.69 -13.87 3.36
N ASP A 948 40.12 -14.48 2.27
CA ASP A 948 39.88 -13.95 0.92
C ASP A 948 40.37 -12.49 0.74
N GLY A 949 41.55 -12.20 1.30
CA GLY A 949 42.17 -10.86 1.28
C GLY A 949 41.59 -9.86 2.29
N VAL A 950 40.44 -10.14 2.92
CA VAL A 950 39.80 -9.27 3.91
C VAL A 950 40.27 -9.61 5.32
N THR A 951 40.58 -8.60 6.12
CA THR A 951 40.98 -8.75 7.53
C THR A 951 39.80 -9.03 8.45
N PHE A 952 39.94 -10.01 9.34
CA PHE A 952 38.97 -10.33 10.38
C PHE A 952 39.60 -10.26 11.77
N ASP A 953 38.97 -9.47 12.65
CA ASP A 953 39.43 -9.30 14.03
C ASP A 953 39.03 -10.48 14.93
N PRO A 954 39.96 -11.01 15.77
CA PRO A 954 39.65 -12.11 16.68
C PRO A 954 38.93 -11.64 17.95
N ALA A 955 38.06 -12.49 18.48
CA ALA A 955 37.66 -12.45 19.89
C ALA A 955 38.70 -13.21 20.73
N LEU A 956 39.33 -12.52 21.69
CA LEU A 956 40.34 -13.07 22.57
C LEU A 956 39.70 -13.79 23.77
N ILE A 957 40.07 -15.05 24.01
CA ILE A 957 39.67 -15.81 25.20
C ILE A 957 40.93 -16.29 25.92
N HIS A 958 41.13 -15.83 27.15
CA HIS A 958 42.18 -16.34 28.03
C HIS A 958 41.70 -17.64 28.69
N ASP A 959 42.52 -18.69 28.63
CA ASP A 959 42.28 -19.89 29.41
C ASP A 959 42.84 -19.73 30.83
N ASN A 960 42.06 -20.16 31.82
CA ASN A 960 42.38 -20.04 33.25
C ASN A 960 42.99 -21.33 33.83
N GLY A 961 43.16 -22.37 33.00
CA GLY A 961 43.77 -23.64 33.41
C GLY A 961 45.29 -23.55 33.64
N ALA A 962 45.78 -24.24 34.67
CA ALA A 962 47.21 -24.44 34.91
C ALA A 962 47.73 -25.53 33.96
N ILE A 963 48.25 -25.13 32.81
CA ILE A 963 48.94 -26.05 31.90
C ILE A 963 50.46 -25.79 32.06
N PRO A 964 51.33 -26.81 32.12
CA PRO A 964 52.79 -26.64 32.29
C PRO A 964 53.50 -26.19 31.00
N ASN A 965 54.68 -25.56 31.13
CA ASN A 965 55.49 -25.06 30.01
C ASN A 965 55.88 -26.16 29.01
N PRO A 966 55.83 -25.92 27.68
CA PRO A 966 56.15 -26.92 26.67
C PRO A 966 57.64 -27.29 26.63
N ALA A 967 57.95 -28.57 26.39
CA ALA A 967 59.31 -29.10 26.15
C ALA A 967 59.60 -29.20 24.62
N PRO A 968 60.87 -29.30 24.17
CA PRO A 968 61.26 -29.06 22.76
C PRO A 968 60.95 -30.18 21.75
N ARG A 969 60.06 -31.14 22.07
CA ARG A 969 59.66 -32.20 21.13
C ARG A 969 58.21 -32.03 20.69
N GLN A 970 58.03 -31.42 19.52
CA GLN A 970 56.73 -31.16 18.88
C GLN A 970 56.47 -32.16 17.76
N ARG A 971 55.22 -32.65 17.62
CA ARG A 971 54.77 -33.42 16.46
C ARG A 971 53.56 -32.77 15.82
N MET A 972 53.60 -32.53 14.51
CA MET A 972 52.54 -31.86 13.77
C MET A 972 51.70 -32.84 12.95
N PHE A 973 50.39 -32.66 13.03
CA PHE A 973 49.35 -33.44 12.37
C PHE A 973 48.44 -32.52 11.56
N ILE A 974 48.02 -32.99 10.38
CA ILE A 974 47.05 -32.30 9.53
C ILE A 974 45.82 -33.19 9.38
N GLY A 975 44.64 -32.62 9.65
CA GLY A 975 43.35 -33.31 9.51
C GLY A 975 42.83 -33.99 10.78
N ALA A 976 43.61 -34.05 11.86
CA ALA A 976 43.18 -34.47 13.21
C ALA A 976 44.23 -34.10 14.28
N CYS A 977 43.89 -34.20 15.57
CA CYS A 977 44.85 -34.21 16.68
C CYS A 977 45.12 -35.64 17.18
N TRP A 978 46.31 -35.89 17.71
CA TRP A 978 46.64 -37.14 18.39
C TRP A 978 46.29 -37.08 19.89
N GLU A 979 45.69 -38.16 20.43
CA GLU A 979 45.37 -38.33 21.86
C GLU A 979 46.20 -39.49 22.47
N PRO A 980 46.90 -39.27 23.59
CA PRO A 980 47.62 -40.33 24.31
C PRO A 980 46.68 -41.12 25.24
N GLU A 981 46.79 -42.44 25.28
CA GLU A 981 46.00 -43.30 26.19
C GLU A 981 46.36 -43.05 27.66
N GLU A 982 45.42 -42.54 28.47
CA GLU A 982 45.51 -42.55 29.92
C GLU A 982 45.35 -43.99 30.48
N LYS A 983 46.24 -44.38 31.39
CA LYS A 983 46.30 -45.67 32.08
C LYS A 983 44.92 -46.16 32.56
N GLN A 984 44.42 -47.19 31.91
CA GLN A 984 43.29 -48.00 32.38
C GLN A 984 43.71 -48.74 33.66
N LYS A 985 43.33 -48.22 34.84
CA LYS A 985 43.36 -48.96 36.10
C LYS A 985 41.95 -49.33 36.52
N GLU A 986 41.76 -50.64 36.66
CA GLU A 986 40.72 -51.37 37.39
C GLU A 986 39.32 -51.42 36.74
N ILE A 987 39.01 -52.54 36.06
CA ILE A 987 38.15 -53.63 36.57
C ILE A 987 38.04 -54.76 35.51
N LEU A 988 38.59 -55.93 35.90
CA LEU A 988 38.20 -57.32 35.59
C LEU A 988 38.38 -57.97 34.19
N ASN A 989 39.35 -58.91 34.19
CA ASN A 989 39.42 -60.23 33.52
C ASN A 989 39.75 -60.38 32.01
N ASN A 990 40.96 -60.94 31.80
CA ASN A 990 41.36 -61.96 30.83
C ASN A 990 40.81 -61.90 29.39
N THR A 991 41.62 -61.42 28.45
CA THR A 991 42.27 -62.23 27.38
C THR A 991 43.13 -61.33 26.49
N ILE A 992 44.35 -61.78 26.18
CA ILE A 992 45.27 -61.18 25.18
C ILE A 992 44.74 -61.54 23.77
N PRO A 993 44.82 -60.64 22.77
CA PRO A 993 45.92 -60.74 21.81
C PRO A 993 46.67 -59.42 21.60
N GLU A 994 48.00 -59.55 21.48
CA GLU A 994 48.90 -58.57 20.89
C GLU A 994 48.48 -58.23 19.45
N GLY A 995 48.49 -56.94 19.08
CA GLY A 995 48.32 -56.54 17.69
C GLY A 995 48.07 -55.05 17.46
N LYS A 996 49.13 -54.34 17.04
CA LYS A 996 49.21 -52.96 16.51
C LYS A 996 48.86 -51.83 17.49
N ASP A 997 49.83 -50.93 17.69
CA ASP A 997 49.62 -49.58 18.23
C ASP A 997 48.50 -48.88 17.45
N SER A 998 47.27 -48.96 17.94
CA SER A 998 46.14 -48.22 17.37
C SER A 998 46.23 -46.78 17.84
N VAL A 999 46.95 -45.96 17.09
CA VAL A 999 47.00 -44.51 17.31
C VAL A 999 45.58 -43.96 17.18
N LYS A 1000 45.05 -43.40 18.27
CA LYS A 1000 43.71 -42.79 18.30
C LYS A 1000 43.80 -41.31 17.96
N TYR A 1001 43.03 -40.89 16.95
CA TYR A 1001 42.91 -39.50 16.52
C TYR A 1001 41.60 -38.89 17.03
N VAL A 1002 41.63 -37.61 17.38
CA VAL A 1002 40.48 -36.86 17.92
C VAL A 1002 40.25 -35.61 17.09
N GLY A 1003 38.98 -35.25 16.90
CA GLY A 1003 38.58 -34.02 16.22
C GLY A 1003 38.97 -33.98 14.74
N GLY A 1004 38.60 -35.01 13.97
CA GLY A 1004 38.97 -35.09 12.55
C GLY A 1004 38.25 -34.08 11.65
N TYR A 1005 38.97 -33.52 10.69
CA TYR A 1005 38.46 -32.54 9.72
C TYR A 1005 37.73 -33.19 8.54
N HIS A 1006 36.58 -32.63 8.17
CA HIS A 1006 35.78 -33.09 7.02
C HIS A 1006 35.77 -32.04 5.90
N GLY A 1007 36.59 -32.25 4.86
CA GLY A 1007 36.64 -31.31 3.74
C GLY A 1007 37.83 -31.53 2.81
N LEU A 1008 38.09 -30.50 2.00
CA LEU A 1008 39.20 -30.44 1.06
C LEU A 1008 40.18 -29.35 1.52
N LEU A 1009 41.48 -29.65 1.46
CA LEU A 1009 42.56 -28.71 1.71
C LEU A 1009 43.51 -28.67 0.52
N SER A 1010 44.11 -27.51 0.25
CA SER A 1010 45.11 -27.32 -0.80
C SER A 1010 46.07 -26.19 -0.41
N GLY A 1011 47.34 -26.30 -0.81
CA GLY A 1011 48.35 -25.26 -0.58
C GLY A 1011 48.58 -24.92 0.90
N VAL A 1012 48.70 -25.93 1.77
CA VAL A 1012 48.91 -25.75 3.22
C VAL A 1012 50.39 -25.48 3.48
N THR A 1013 50.74 -24.22 3.74
CA THR A 1013 52.13 -23.79 3.88
C THR A 1013 52.35 -22.94 5.12
N VAL A 1014 53.53 -23.05 5.73
CA VAL A 1014 53.93 -22.22 6.87
C VAL A 1014 55.25 -21.52 6.59
N ARG A 1015 55.32 -20.24 6.92
CA ARG A 1015 56.54 -19.44 6.90
C ARG A 1015 56.98 -19.12 8.33
N PRO A 1016 58.05 -19.74 8.83
CA PRO A 1016 58.56 -19.47 10.17
C PRO A 1016 59.44 -18.21 10.23
N GLY A 1017 59.47 -17.55 11.38
CA GLY A 1017 60.35 -16.44 11.71
C GLY A 1017 60.02 -15.10 11.04
N SER A 1018 58.99 -15.03 10.20
CA SER A 1018 58.57 -13.78 9.53
C SER A 1018 57.09 -13.82 9.14
N VAL A 1019 56.48 -12.64 9.07
CA VAL A 1019 55.08 -12.47 8.67
C VAL A 1019 55.03 -11.99 7.22
N GLU A 1020 54.15 -12.56 6.41
CA GLU A 1020 53.92 -12.09 5.05
C GLU A 1020 53.37 -10.65 5.05
N PRO A 1021 53.93 -9.73 4.24
CA PRO A 1021 53.40 -8.39 4.13
C PRO A 1021 52.02 -8.42 3.46
N HIS A 1022 51.16 -7.48 3.86
CA HIS A 1022 49.79 -7.40 3.38
C HIS A 1022 49.71 -7.33 1.84
N SER A 1023 50.63 -6.63 1.18
CA SER A 1023 50.70 -6.53 -0.28
C SER A 1023 50.91 -7.87 -0.99
N VAL A 1024 51.63 -8.81 -0.36
CA VAL A 1024 51.82 -10.17 -0.89
C VAL A 1024 50.53 -10.98 -0.70
N VAL A 1025 49.88 -10.87 0.47
CA VAL A 1025 48.59 -11.53 0.76
C VAL A 1025 47.48 -11.02 -0.17
N GLU A 1026 47.43 -9.71 -0.43
CA GLU A 1026 46.50 -9.10 -1.39
C GLU A 1026 46.80 -9.56 -2.81
N CYS A 1027 48.06 -9.57 -3.25
CA CYS A 1027 48.43 -10.08 -4.58
C CYS A 1027 48.08 -11.57 -4.75
N LEU A 1028 48.22 -12.35 -3.68
CA LEU A 1028 47.84 -13.77 -3.64
C LEU A 1028 46.34 -13.99 -3.68
N TYR A 1029 45.49 -12.97 -3.51
CA TYR A 1029 44.04 -13.10 -3.65
C TYR A 1029 43.47 -12.28 -4.82
N ALA A 1030 44.16 -11.23 -5.26
CA ALA A 1030 43.72 -10.35 -6.33
C ALA A 1030 43.48 -11.12 -7.64
N CYS A 1031 42.25 -11.04 -8.14
CA CYS A 1031 41.90 -11.63 -9.42
C CYS A 1031 42.51 -10.81 -10.55
N ARG A 1032 43.16 -11.49 -11.50
CA ARG A 1032 43.78 -10.86 -12.67
C ARG A 1032 42.82 -10.71 -13.84
N GLU A 1033 41.67 -11.36 -13.75
CA GLU A 1033 40.50 -11.26 -14.62
C GLU A 1033 39.32 -10.75 -13.78
N GLY A 1034 38.62 -9.71 -14.25
CA GLY A 1034 37.47 -9.17 -13.54
C GLY A 1034 36.86 -7.94 -14.19
N LEU A 1035 35.89 -7.37 -13.49
CA LEU A 1035 35.24 -6.10 -13.75
C LEU A 1035 36.06 -4.99 -13.10
N ASP A 1036 36.38 -3.98 -13.89
CA ASP A 1036 37.14 -2.80 -13.47
C ASP A 1036 36.34 -1.54 -13.82
N PHE A 1037 36.52 -0.51 -13.00
CA PHE A 1037 35.88 0.79 -13.19
C PHE A 1037 36.96 1.86 -13.35
N GLY A 1038 36.78 2.77 -14.31
CA GLY A 1038 37.74 3.84 -14.57
C GLY A 1038 37.89 4.87 -13.44
N ASP A 1039 38.45 6.05 -13.75
CA ASP A 1039 38.74 7.09 -12.75
C ASP A 1039 37.49 7.56 -11.98
N LEU A 1040 37.51 7.30 -10.67
CA LEU A 1040 36.47 7.68 -9.71
C LEU A 1040 36.25 9.22 -9.63
N GLU A 1041 37.24 10.01 -10.05
CA GLU A 1041 37.23 11.48 -9.98
C GLU A 1041 36.29 12.14 -11.00
N THR A 1042 35.86 11.39 -12.03
CA THR A 1042 34.95 11.90 -13.07
C THR A 1042 33.47 11.80 -12.70
N LEU A 1043 33.15 11.21 -11.54
CA LEU A 1043 31.78 11.01 -11.08
C LEU A 1043 31.24 12.25 -10.37
N GLY A 1044 30.05 12.70 -10.79
CA GLY A 1044 29.30 13.76 -10.13
C GLY A 1044 28.99 13.43 -8.66
N SER A 1045 28.72 14.46 -7.86
CA SER A 1045 28.35 14.31 -6.44
C SER A 1045 27.06 13.49 -6.32
N GLY A 1046 27.15 12.23 -5.87
CA GLY A 1046 25.99 11.35 -5.68
C GLY A 1046 26.19 9.88 -6.07
N MET A 1047 27.21 9.56 -6.88
CA MET A 1047 27.47 8.17 -7.29
C MET A 1047 28.37 7.39 -6.32
N LYS A 1048 28.05 6.11 -6.10
CA LYS A 1048 28.88 5.14 -5.39
C LYS A 1048 29.15 3.93 -6.27
N VAL A 1049 30.40 3.48 -6.26
CA VAL A 1049 30.84 2.28 -6.95
C VAL A 1049 31.43 1.32 -5.92
N HIS A 1050 30.93 0.08 -5.91
CA HIS A 1050 31.45 -0.99 -5.07
C HIS A 1050 31.85 -2.17 -5.94
N VAL A 1051 33.13 -2.55 -5.89
CA VAL A 1051 33.66 -3.74 -6.56
C VAL A 1051 33.98 -4.76 -5.49
N ASN A 1052 33.55 -6.01 -5.68
CA ASN A 1052 33.89 -7.07 -4.74
C ASN A 1052 35.40 -7.42 -4.83
N PRO A 1053 36.00 -7.99 -3.78
CA PRO A 1053 37.43 -8.35 -3.78
C PRO A 1053 37.85 -9.31 -4.91
N SER A 1054 36.95 -10.17 -5.38
CA SER A 1054 37.19 -11.08 -6.51
C SER A 1054 36.95 -10.45 -7.89
N GLN A 1055 36.60 -9.15 -7.95
CA GLN A 1055 36.29 -8.40 -9.16
C GLN A 1055 35.25 -9.08 -10.08
N SER A 1056 34.42 -9.98 -9.57
CA SER A 1056 33.36 -10.66 -10.32
C SER A 1056 32.01 -9.94 -10.23
N VAL A 1057 31.83 -9.04 -9.27
CA VAL A 1057 30.58 -8.29 -9.03
C VAL A 1057 30.89 -6.81 -8.83
N LEU A 1058 30.25 -5.98 -9.62
CA LEU A 1058 30.35 -4.52 -9.57
C LEU A 1058 28.95 -3.92 -9.35
N VAL A 1059 28.81 -3.10 -8.31
CA VAL A 1059 27.55 -2.44 -7.94
C VAL A 1059 27.71 -0.93 -8.11
N LEU A 1060 26.80 -0.33 -8.88
CA LEU A 1060 26.68 1.11 -9.12
C LEU A 1060 25.42 1.62 -8.44
N GLU A 1061 25.52 2.71 -7.68
CA GLU A 1061 24.39 3.36 -7.01
C GLU A 1061 24.43 4.86 -7.24
N GLY A 1062 23.37 5.44 -7.81
CA GLY A 1062 23.28 6.86 -8.09
C GLY A 1062 21.84 7.39 -8.06
N ASP A 1063 21.70 8.70 -7.96
CA ASP A 1063 20.45 9.45 -7.89
C ASP A 1063 20.08 10.15 -9.22
N ASP A 1064 21.08 10.56 -10.00
CA ASP A 1064 20.91 11.21 -11.31
C ASP A 1064 21.02 10.23 -12.50
N ILE A 1065 20.01 10.20 -13.38
CA ILE A 1065 19.93 9.28 -14.53
C ILE A 1065 21.05 9.54 -15.55
N GLU A 1066 21.40 10.81 -15.81
CA GLU A 1066 22.42 11.15 -16.82
C GLU A 1066 23.82 10.76 -16.35
N SER A 1067 24.14 11.04 -15.10
CA SER A 1067 25.38 10.62 -14.45
C SER A 1067 25.43 9.10 -14.29
N PHE A 1068 24.30 8.44 -14.04
CA PHE A 1068 24.19 6.98 -13.99
C PHE A 1068 24.47 6.30 -15.32
N ASN A 1069 23.88 6.80 -16.41
CA ASN A 1069 24.14 6.29 -17.75
C ASN A 1069 25.62 6.42 -18.13
N ARG A 1070 26.26 7.56 -17.80
CA ARG A 1070 27.70 7.73 -18.01
C ARG A 1070 28.55 6.75 -17.20
N ALA A 1071 28.19 6.50 -15.94
CA ALA A 1071 28.93 5.56 -15.11
C ALA A 1071 28.83 4.12 -15.63
N VAL A 1072 27.64 3.66 -16.01
CA VAL A 1072 27.45 2.29 -16.55
C VAL A 1072 28.24 2.07 -17.83
N GLN A 1073 28.37 3.10 -18.69
CA GLN A 1073 29.15 3.04 -19.92
C GLN A 1073 30.67 2.92 -19.69
N GLN A 1074 31.15 3.27 -18.49
CA GLN A 1074 32.56 3.17 -18.09
C GLN A 1074 32.92 1.82 -17.44
N VAL A 1075 31.96 0.92 -17.25
CA VAL A 1075 32.25 -0.42 -16.73
C VAL A 1075 33.07 -1.18 -17.76
N THR A 1076 34.26 -1.62 -17.35
CA THR A 1076 35.20 -2.33 -18.21
C THR A 1076 35.43 -3.76 -17.75
N TYR A 1077 35.71 -4.64 -18.70
CA TYR A 1077 36.31 -5.92 -18.43
C TYR A 1077 37.82 -5.80 -18.57
N ARG A 1078 38.54 -6.33 -17.58
CA ARG A 1078 39.99 -6.33 -17.54
C ARG A 1078 40.50 -7.75 -17.38
N ASN A 1079 41.44 -8.12 -18.24
CA ASN A 1079 42.23 -9.33 -18.07
C ASN A 1079 43.73 -8.97 -18.21
N SER A 1080 44.48 -9.19 -17.14
CA SER A 1080 45.92 -8.91 -17.05
C SER A 1080 46.77 -10.17 -17.23
N LEU A 1081 46.16 -11.32 -17.52
CA LEU A 1081 46.88 -12.55 -17.83
C LEU A 1081 47.52 -12.45 -19.21
N ARG A 1082 48.80 -12.83 -19.29
CA ARG A 1082 49.55 -12.88 -20.56
C ARG A 1082 49.00 -13.95 -21.50
N PHE A 1083 48.46 -15.04 -20.93
CA PHE A 1083 47.79 -16.12 -21.65
C PHE A 1083 46.41 -16.32 -21.03
N ALA A 1084 45.46 -15.45 -21.37
CA ALA A 1084 44.10 -15.53 -20.83
C ALA A 1084 43.39 -16.84 -21.24
N THR A 1085 42.67 -17.46 -20.30
CA THR A 1085 41.96 -18.73 -20.57
C THR A 1085 40.81 -18.49 -21.56
N PRO A 1086 40.83 -19.12 -22.75
CA PRO A 1086 39.77 -18.94 -23.73
C PRO A 1086 38.44 -19.49 -23.24
N GLY A 1087 37.34 -18.85 -23.65
CA GLY A 1087 36.01 -19.35 -23.34
C GLY A 1087 34.96 -18.26 -23.20
N VAL A 1088 33.77 -18.67 -22.78
CA VAL A 1088 32.60 -17.82 -22.63
C VAL A 1088 32.39 -17.50 -21.16
N ARG A 1089 32.31 -16.21 -20.80
CA ARG A 1089 31.95 -15.73 -19.47
C ARG A 1089 30.53 -15.18 -19.51
N PRO A 1090 29.55 -15.79 -18.82
CA PRO A 1090 28.21 -15.22 -18.71
C PRO A 1090 28.26 -13.86 -18.01
N LEU A 1091 27.55 -12.89 -18.58
CA LEU A 1091 27.37 -11.54 -18.04
C LEU A 1091 25.90 -11.34 -17.67
N LYS A 1092 25.68 -10.85 -16.46
CA LYS A 1092 24.35 -10.56 -15.93
C LYS A 1092 24.30 -9.13 -15.42
N LEU A 1093 23.35 -8.35 -15.94
CA LEU A 1093 23.07 -6.99 -15.48
C LEU A 1093 21.68 -6.97 -14.84
N THR A 1094 21.66 -6.69 -13.54
CA THR A 1094 20.44 -6.57 -12.73
C THR A 1094 20.27 -5.12 -12.30
N THR A 1095 19.07 -4.56 -12.43
CA THR A 1095 18.80 -3.16 -12.07
C THR A 1095 17.59 -3.07 -11.17
N SER A 1096 17.74 -2.35 -10.06
CA SER A 1096 16.70 -2.04 -9.10
C SER A 1096 16.48 -0.54 -9.07
N LEU A 1097 15.24 -0.10 -9.27
CA LEU A 1097 14.82 1.30 -9.20
C LEU A 1097 14.07 1.53 -7.89
N ARG A 1098 14.34 2.65 -7.22
CA ARG A 1098 13.51 3.13 -6.10
C ARG A 1098 12.80 4.41 -6.51
N CYS A 1099 11.48 4.35 -6.48
CA CYS A 1099 10.58 5.43 -6.83
C CYS A 1099 9.96 6.04 -5.56
N PHE A 1100 9.41 7.25 -5.64
CA PHE A 1100 8.77 7.91 -4.49
C PHE A 1100 7.50 7.21 -4.00
N ASN A 1101 6.90 6.37 -4.86
CA ASN A 1101 5.71 5.60 -4.57
C ASN A 1101 5.99 4.13 -4.93
N GLU A 1102 6.05 3.25 -3.92
CA GLU A 1102 6.49 1.85 -4.10
C GLU A 1102 5.54 1.02 -4.98
N GLU A 1103 4.24 1.36 -5.01
CA GLU A 1103 3.23 0.65 -5.83
C GLU A 1103 3.30 0.97 -7.33
N SER A 1104 3.95 2.07 -7.73
CA SER A 1104 4.06 2.50 -9.14
C SER A 1104 5.48 2.36 -9.69
N CYS A 1105 6.37 1.64 -9.00
CA CYS A 1105 7.78 1.61 -9.41
C CYS A 1105 8.06 0.63 -10.56
N LEU A 1106 8.85 1.09 -11.52
CA LEU A 1106 9.20 0.39 -12.74
C LEU A 1106 9.98 -0.91 -12.46
N SER A 1107 9.46 -2.04 -12.92
CA SER A 1107 10.18 -3.32 -12.91
C SER A 1107 10.92 -3.51 -14.24
N LEU A 1108 12.25 -3.47 -14.18
CA LEU A 1108 13.12 -3.70 -15.34
C LEU A 1108 13.44 -5.19 -15.49
N LYS A 1109 13.49 -5.67 -16.72
CA LYS A 1109 13.96 -7.03 -17.01
C LYS A 1109 15.46 -7.13 -16.82
N GLN A 1110 15.90 -8.21 -16.20
CA GLN A 1110 17.32 -8.59 -16.11
C GLN A 1110 17.89 -8.81 -17.52
N LEU A 1111 19.07 -8.27 -17.78
CA LEU A 1111 19.78 -8.46 -19.04
C LEU A 1111 20.86 -9.53 -18.90
N GLU A 1112 20.91 -10.43 -19.89
CA GLU A 1112 21.85 -11.55 -19.93
C GLU A 1112 22.62 -11.51 -21.25
N GLY A 1113 23.93 -11.70 -21.15
CA GLY A 1113 24.88 -11.67 -22.25
C GLY A 1113 26.08 -12.54 -21.95
N TYR A 1114 27.07 -12.47 -22.81
CA TYR A 1114 28.30 -13.21 -22.62
C TYR A 1114 29.48 -12.50 -23.25
N LEU A 1115 30.61 -12.56 -22.54
CA LEU A 1115 31.91 -12.15 -23.02
C LEU A 1115 32.65 -13.38 -23.56
N VAL A 1116 33.25 -13.28 -24.73
CA VAL A 1116 34.06 -14.34 -25.33
C VAL A 1116 35.52 -13.93 -25.27
N VAL A 1117 36.31 -14.63 -24.45
CA VAL A 1117 37.77 -14.51 -24.44
C VAL A 1117 38.31 -15.35 -25.58
N LEU A 1118 38.91 -14.69 -26.57
CA LEU A 1118 39.52 -15.36 -27.73
C LEU A 1118 40.78 -16.11 -27.30
N GLN A 1119 41.14 -17.14 -28.05
CA GLN A 1119 42.33 -17.94 -27.78
C GLN A 1119 43.60 -17.09 -27.92
N PRO A 1120 44.45 -17.00 -26.88
CA PRO A 1120 45.75 -16.37 -27.00
C PRO A 1120 46.69 -17.25 -27.84
N ASP A 1121 47.67 -16.62 -28.49
CA ASP A 1121 48.73 -17.33 -29.18
C ASP A 1121 49.57 -18.13 -28.15
N ALA A 1122 49.49 -19.46 -28.19
CA ALA A 1122 50.17 -20.33 -27.23
C ALA A 1122 51.68 -20.43 -27.55
N PRO A 1123 52.57 -20.41 -26.53
CA PRO A 1123 54.00 -20.62 -26.75
C PRO A 1123 54.25 -22.10 -27.05
N GLN A 1124 55.00 -22.38 -28.12
CA GLN A 1124 55.49 -23.73 -28.42
C GLN A 1124 56.93 -23.87 -27.96
N ILE A 1125 57.19 -24.85 -27.10
CA ILE A 1125 58.55 -25.26 -26.73
C ILE A 1125 59.00 -26.29 -27.76
N SER A 1126 60.00 -25.93 -28.55
CA SER A 1126 60.65 -26.84 -29.50
C SER A 1126 62.01 -27.26 -28.96
N LEU A 1127 62.22 -28.58 -28.90
CA LEU A 1127 63.51 -29.19 -28.58
C LEU A 1127 64.15 -29.60 -29.91
N SER A 1128 65.33 -29.06 -30.21
CA SER A 1128 66.08 -29.39 -31.43
C SER A 1128 67.49 -29.87 -31.09
N GLY A 1129 67.95 -30.93 -31.75
CA GLY A 1129 69.24 -31.60 -31.52
C GLY A 1129 69.32 -32.90 -32.33
N VAL A 1130 70.52 -33.48 -32.45
CA VAL A 1130 70.77 -34.72 -33.23
C VAL A 1130 69.97 -35.91 -32.65
N GLY A 1131 69.34 -36.71 -33.51
CA GLY A 1131 68.19 -37.58 -33.24
C GLY A 1131 68.35 -38.78 -32.27
N PRO A 1132 67.30 -39.63 -32.16
CA PRO A 1132 67.00 -40.51 -31.01
C PRO A 1132 67.92 -41.73 -30.78
N HIS A 1133 69.06 -41.84 -31.47
CA HIS A 1133 69.98 -42.97 -31.31
C HIS A 1133 71.43 -42.50 -31.10
N LEU A 1134 71.81 -42.34 -29.83
CA LEU A 1134 73.20 -42.12 -29.43
C LEU A 1134 73.89 -43.46 -29.11
N ALA A 1135 74.16 -44.28 -30.13
CA ALA A 1135 74.98 -45.48 -29.95
C ALA A 1135 76.47 -45.10 -30.08
N ARG A 1136 77.23 -45.18 -28.99
CA ARG A 1136 78.67 -44.88 -28.95
C ARG A 1136 79.49 -46.14 -28.68
N PRO A 1137 80.63 -46.32 -29.35
CA PRO A 1137 81.49 -47.48 -29.12
C PRO A 1137 82.13 -47.41 -27.71
N ALA A 1138 82.27 -48.56 -27.04
CA ALA A 1138 82.77 -48.68 -25.66
C ALA A 1138 84.06 -47.88 -25.33
N PRO A 1139 85.07 -47.74 -26.23
CA PRO A 1139 86.30 -46.98 -25.94
C PRO A 1139 86.07 -45.49 -25.67
N GLU A 1140 84.96 -44.90 -26.14
CA GLU A 1140 84.64 -43.49 -25.88
C GLU A 1140 84.22 -43.24 -24.42
N PHE A 1141 83.74 -44.28 -23.71
CA PHE A 1141 83.37 -44.20 -22.29
C PHE A 1141 84.56 -44.37 -21.34
N GLU A 1142 85.71 -44.85 -21.82
CA GLU A 1142 86.93 -45.06 -21.02
C GLU A 1142 87.72 -43.75 -20.78
N SER A 1143 87.31 -42.65 -21.41
CA SER A 1143 87.88 -41.32 -21.19
C SER A 1143 87.58 -40.82 -19.77
N PRO A 1144 88.56 -40.26 -19.03
CA PRO A 1144 88.35 -39.72 -17.68
C PRO A 1144 87.41 -38.49 -17.63
N ARG A 1145 86.98 -37.97 -18.78
CA ARG A 1145 86.01 -36.86 -18.88
C ARG A 1145 84.56 -37.29 -19.14
N GLY A 1146 84.30 -38.60 -19.28
CA GLY A 1146 82.98 -39.13 -19.61
C GLY A 1146 82.48 -38.75 -21.01
N VAL A 1147 81.19 -38.99 -21.28
CA VAL A 1147 80.53 -38.73 -22.58
C VAL A 1147 79.42 -37.68 -22.40
N PRO A 1148 79.39 -36.59 -23.21
CA PRO A 1148 78.31 -35.61 -23.15
C PRO A 1148 77.02 -36.17 -23.76
N LEU A 1149 75.95 -36.23 -22.96
CA LEU A 1149 74.66 -36.79 -23.38
C LEU A 1149 73.87 -35.86 -24.32
N PHE A 1150 74.00 -34.54 -24.16
CA PHE A 1150 73.22 -33.54 -24.89
C PHE A 1150 74.09 -32.40 -25.48
N PRO A 1151 75.02 -32.68 -26.41
CA PRO A 1151 75.98 -31.69 -26.88
C PRO A 1151 75.38 -30.53 -27.71
N GLU A 1152 74.23 -30.76 -28.37
CA GLU A 1152 73.59 -29.77 -29.26
C GLU A 1152 72.12 -29.49 -28.89
N LEU A 1153 71.69 -29.84 -27.67
CA LEU A 1153 70.31 -29.62 -27.25
C LEU A 1153 70.00 -28.11 -27.22
N ARG A 1154 69.13 -27.68 -28.13
CA ARG A 1154 68.60 -26.32 -28.19
C ARG A 1154 67.14 -26.35 -27.82
N ILE A 1155 66.81 -25.60 -26.78
CA ILE A 1155 65.44 -25.38 -26.33
C ILE A 1155 65.03 -23.99 -26.80
N VAL A 1156 64.09 -23.92 -27.73
CA VAL A 1156 63.58 -22.66 -28.28
C VAL A 1156 62.10 -22.54 -27.98
N CYS A 1157 61.71 -21.44 -27.33
CA CYS A 1157 60.33 -21.06 -27.12
C CYS A 1157 59.91 -20.08 -28.23
N SER A 1158 58.93 -20.46 -29.05
CA SER A 1158 58.41 -19.63 -30.15
C SER A 1158 56.93 -19.33 -29.97
N LEU A 1159 56.50 -18.11 -30.28
CA LEU A 1159 55.08 -17.76 -30.43
C LEU A 1159 54.72 -17.73 -31.91
N SER A 1160 53.70 -18.48 -32.30
CA SER A 1160 53.20 -18.53 -33.67
C SER A 1160 51.94 -17.68 -33.82
N HIS A 1161 51.98 -16.63 -34.64
CA HIS A 1161 50.81 -15.79 -34.93
C HIS A 1161 50.08 -16.29 -36.19
N ALA A 1162 48.77 -16.53 -36.08
CA ALA A 1162 47.91 -16.79 -37.25
C ALA A 1162 47.49 -15.45 -37.90
N VAL A 1163 48.12 -15.09 -39.03
CA VAL A 1163 47.71 -13.91 -39.80
C VAL A 1163 46.54 -14.27 -40.71
N ASN A 1164 45.36 -13.67 -40.47
CA ASN A 1164 44.23 -13.76 -41.39
C ASN A 1164 44.50 -12.93 -42.66
N THR A 1165 44.83 -13.59 -43.77
CA THR A 1165 45.13 -12.95 -45.07
C THR A 1165 43.90 -12.50 -45.88
N ALA A 1166 42.70 -12.49 -45.28
CA ALA A 1166 41.45 -12.17 -45.98
C ALA A 1166 41.35 -10.72 -46.49
N ALA A 1167 42.20 -9.79 -46.04
CA ALA A 1167 42.13 -8.38 -46.44
C ALA A 1167 42.98 -8.02 -47.69
N GLN A 1168 43.80 -8.92 -48.24
CA GLN A 1168 44.74 -8.56 -49.32
C GLN A 1168 44.82 -9.54 -50.52
N GLY A 1169 43.92 -10.51 -50.64
CA GLY A 1169 43.77 -11.27 -51.89
C GLY A 1169 45.01 -12.07 -52.31
N MET A 1170 45.77 -12.61 -51.35
CA MET A 1170 46.94 -13.44 -51.60
C MET A 1170 46.73 -14.81 -50.95
N GLU A 1171 46.61 -15.86 -51.76
CA GLU A 1171 46.52 -17.24 -51.30
C GLU A 1171 47.88 -17.70 -50.75
N GLY A 1172 47.90 -18.09 -49.47
CA GLY A 1172 49.08 -18.60 -48.77
C GLY A 1172 49.17 -18.04 -47.35
N GLY A 1173 48.69 -18.80 -46.36
CA GLY A 1173 48.85 -18.44 -44.94
C GLY A 1173 50.31 -18.52 -44.53
N ALA A 1174 50.96 -17.39 -44.31
CA ALA A 1174 52.29 -17.32 -43.73
C ALA A 1174 52.17 -17.16 -42.20
N LEU A 1175 52.65 -18.17 -41.46
CA LEU A 1175 52.86 -18.09 -40.01
C LEU A 1175 54.15 -17.31 -39.76
N MET A 1176 54.06 -16.17 -39.06
CA MET A 1176 55.23 -15.49 -38.52
C MET A 1176 55.48 -16.02 -37.10
N SER A 1177 56.70 -16.51 -36.83
CA SER A 1177 57.10 -16.99 -35.52
C SER A 1177 58.10 -16.02 -34.89
N ASP A 1178 57.73 -15.39 -33.78
CA ASP A 1178 58.66 -14.58 -32.98
C ASP A 1178 59.32 -15.48 -31.93
N ALA A 1179 60.66 -15.47 -31.90
CA ALA A 1179 61.42 -16.15 -30.85
C ALA A 1179 61.34 -15.32 -29.56
N VAL A 1180 60.77 -15.90 -28.49
CA VAL A 1180 60.64 -15.20 -27.22
C VAL A 1180 61.57 -15.83 -26.19
N ALA A 1181 62.47 -15.02 -25.65
CA ALA A 1181 63.40 -15.44 -24.61
C ALA A 1181 62.65 -15.67 -23.29
N HIS A 1182 62.38 -16.93 -22.96
CA HIS A 1182 61.84 -17.35 -21.67
C HIS A 1182 62.83 -18.28 -20.96
N THR A 1183 62.95 -18.12 -19.64
CA THR A 1183 63.72 -18.99 -18.74
C THR A 1183 62.86 -20.19 -18.35
N LEU A 1184 63.37 -21.41 -18.48
CA LEU A 1184 62.71 -22.61 -17.97
C LEU A 1184 62.78 -22.62 -16.43
N ASP A 1185 61.72 -23.07 -15.76
CA ASP A 1185 61.65 -23.15 -14.29
C ASP A 1185 62.51 -24.27 -13.69
N GLY A 1186 62.89 -25.25 -14.51
CA GLY A 1186 63.77 -26.36 -14.13
C GLY A 1186 63.91 -27.39 -15.25
N CYS A 1187 64.94 -28.22 -15.18
CA CYS A 1187 65.21 -29.31 -16.10
C CYS A 1187 65.61 -30.56 -15.29
N GLU A 1188 64.87 -31.65 -15.47
CA GLU A 1188 65.16 -32.93 -14.84
C GLU A 1188 65.65 -33.93 -15.89
N VAL A 1189 66.75 -34.60 -15.58
CA VAL A 1189 67.36 -35.65 -16.39
C VAL A 1189 67.38 -36.93 -15.57
N GLN A 1190 66.65 -37.95 -16.05
CA GLN A 1190 66.53 -39.25 -15.41
C GLN A 1190 66.89 -40.37 -16.40
N PRO A 1191 67.68 -41.38 -16.00
CA PRO A 1191 67.84 -42.61 -16.77
C PRO A 1191 66.53 -43.41 -16.83
N LEU A 1192 66.14 -43.83 -18.04
CA LEU A 1192 65.00 -44.72 -18.26
C LEU A 1192 65.46 -46.19 -18.21
N GLY A 1193 65.18 -46.91 -17.12
CA GLY A 1193 65.58 -48.32 -16.97
C GLY A 1193 66.01 -48.69 -15.54
N GLU A 1194 67.06 -49.51 -15.42
CA GLU A 1194 67.71 -49.79 -14.13
C GLU A 1194 68.47 -48.56 -13.62
N GLU A 1195 68.53 -48.36 -12.30
CA GLU A 1195 69.26 -47.26 -11.67
C GLU A 1195 70.78 -47.37 -11.95
N LEU A 1196 71.45 -46.22 -12.07
CA LEU A 1196 72.89 -46.16 -12.30
C LEU A 1196 73.64 -46.82 -11.14
N ASN A 1197 74.66 -47.62 -11.45
CA ASN A 1197 75.50 -48.21 -10.40
C ASN A 1197 76.46 -47.15 -9.83
N PRO A 1198 76.28 -46.70 -8.58
CA PRO A 1198 77.00 -45.54 -8.03
C PRO A 1198 78.52 -45.78 -7.85
N GLU A 1199 79.00 -47.02 -7.94
CA GLU A 1199 80.44 -47.31 -7.91
C GLU A 1199 81.11 -47.20 -9.30
N ARG A 1200 80.34 -47.12 -10.39
CA ARG A 1200 80.86 -47.19 -11.77
C ARG A 1200 80.31 -46.13 -12.71
N GLU A 1201 79.13 -45.60 -12.42
CA GLU A 1201 78.38 -44.72 -13.31
C GLU A 1201 77.81 -43.56 -12.50
N GLU A 1202 78.06 -42.33 -12.95
CA GLU A 1202 77.51 -41.12 -12.37
C GLU A 1202 77.15 -40.12 -13.47
N LEU A 1203 76.10 -39.34 -13.24
CA LEU A 1203 75.79 -38.18 -14.06
C LEU A 1203 76.46 -36.96 -13.42
N LEU A 1204 77.19 -36.21 -14.25
CA LEU A 1204 77.90 -35.01 -13.81
C LEU A 1204 77.44 -33.80 -14.60
N VAL A 1205 77.34 -32.67 -13.91
CA VAL A 1205 77.11 -31.34 -14.49
C VAL A 1205 78.27 -30.45 -14.06
N ASP A 1206 78.74 -29.59 -14.96
CA ASP A 1206 79.83 -28.67 -14.65
C ASP A 1206 79.42 -27.65 -13.57
N MET A 1207 79.93 -27.85 -12.36
CA MET A 1207 79.53 -27.08 -11.18
C MET A 1207 80.00 -25.62 -11.22
N ASP A 1208 81.02 -25.30 -12.01
CA ASP A 1208 81.50 -23.92 -12.15
C ASP A 1208 80.49 -23.09 -12.95
N VAL A 1209 79.94 -23.66 -14.03
CA VAL A 1209 78.90 -23.04 -14.85
C VAL A 1209 77.58 -22.87 -14.09
N VAL A 1210 77.26 -23.85 -13.23
CA VAL A 1210 76.04 -23.84 -12.40
C VAL A 1210 76.10 -22.75 -11.35
N ARG A 1211 77.24 -22.59 -10.66
CA ARG A 1211 77.44 -21.52 -9.68
C ARG A 1211 77.49 -20.14 -10.32
N GLU A 1212 78.16 -19.98 -11.47
CA GLU A 1212 78.19 -18.71 -12.20
C GLU A 1212 76.79 -18.24 -12.60
N ARG A 1213 75.88 -19.18 -12.85
CA ARG A 1213 74.48 -18.90 -13.25
C ARG A 1213 73.48 -18.92 -12.10
N GLY A 1214 73.91 -19.19 -10.87
CA GLY A 1214 73.07 -19.19 -9.67
C GLY A 1214 71.99 -20.28 -9.67
N LEU A 1215 72.22 -21.41 -10.36
CA LEU A 1215 71.29 -22.53 -10.46
C LEU A 1215 71.46 -23.49 -9.28
N GLU A 1216 70.36 -24.05 -8.78
CA GLU A 1216 70.36 -25.08 -7.74
C GLU A 1216 70.31 -26.47 -8.38
N ILE A 1217 71.12 -27.40 -7.86
CA ILE A 1217 71.16 -28.78 -8.35
C ILE A 1217 70.83 -29.75 -7.23
N ILE A 1218 69.89 -30.65 -7.51
CA ILE A 1218 69.63 -31.85 -6.73
C ILE A 1218 70.19 -33.01 -7.55
N ASN A 1219 71.31 -33.57 -7.09
CA ASN A 1219 71.93 -34.74 -7.70
C ASN A 1219 71.64 -35.97 -6.84
N THR A 1220 70.94 -36.94 -7.40
CA THR A 1220 70.66 -38.24 -6.78
C THR A 1220 71.08 -39.36 -7.71
N THR A 1221 71.20 -40.59 -7.20
CA THR A 1221 71.46 -41.77 -8.04
C THR A 1221 70.34 -42.06 -9.04
N ALA A 1222 69.14 -41.51 -8.82
CA ALA A 1222 67.97 -41.73 -9.65
C ALA A 1222 67.73 -40.62 -10.70
N TYR A 1223 68.16 -39.39 -10.46
CA TYR A 1223 67.98 -38.26 -11.37
C TYR A 1223 68.86 -37.05 -11.01
N ILE A 1224 69.07 -36.16 -11.97
CA ILE A 1224 69.58 -34.80 -11.76
C ILE A 1224 68.50 -33.79 -12.09
N ALA A 1225 68.17 -32.92 -11.12
CA ALA A 1225 67.32 -31.77 -11.34
C ALA A 1225 68.13 -30.48 -11.22
N ILE A 1226 67.99 -29.60 -12.21
CA ILE A 1226 68.60 -28.26 -12.28
C ILE A 1226 67.46 -27.25 -12.25
N THR A 1227 67.44 -26.34 -11.28
CA THR A 1227 66.36 -25.33 -11.10
C THR A 1227 66.90 -23.92 -10.93
#